data_AF-A0A2K4DQ83-F1
#
_entry.id   AF-A0A2K4DQ83-F1
#
_cell.length_a   1.000
_cell.length_b   1.000
_cell.length_c   1.000
_cell.angle_alpha   90.00
_cell.angle_beta   90.00
_cell.angle_gamma   90.00
#
_symmetry.space_group_name_H-M   'P 1'
#
loop_
_entity.id
_entity.type
_entity.pdbx_description
1 polymer ?
#
loop_
_entity_poly.entity_id
_entity_poly.type
_entity_poly.pdbx_seq_one_letter_code
_entity_poly.pdbx_strand_id
1 'polypeptide(L)'
;MTQTTESELRTKYLDLLSQQFDSPEKLATEIVSLESILELPKGTEHFVSDLHGEYESFQHVLRNGSGNVRAKINDLFAKSLSQKEIDELAALVYYPEEKLKLVKNNFDTKGKLNVWYITTIERLIDLITYCSSKYTRSKLRKALPKEFVYIVEELLYKSNEFNNKKSYYETLVNQIIELEQSDDLIIGLSYSVQRLVVNHLHVVGDIYDRGPQPDKIMDTLINYHSVDIQWGNHDVLWIGAYAGSKVCLANLLRICARYDNLDIIEDAYGINLRPLLTLAEEQYSGDNPAFKPKKRPDKPAALSKLEEDQITKIHQAIAMIQFKLEIPIIKRRPSFEMEDRLVLEKVDYDKNEISIYGKTYPLKDTCFSTVDTQDPGKLLPEEEEVMNKLLLSFQQSEKLKRHMSFLMQKGKLYLPYNGNLLIHGCIPVDEQGEMEAFEIEGESHKGRDLLDVFERHVRHAYDHKELTDDLSTDLVWYLWTGKYSSLFGKRAMTTFERYFIEDKASHKEPKNPYYYLREDVDMIRKMLKDFGLNPDEGRIINGHTPVKEIDGEDPIKADGKMLVIDGGFSKAYQKTTGIAGYTLLYNSFGMQLVAHQHFDSKDKVLSDGADELSVRRVVDEELQRKKIKDTNDGKAMQEQIRILKLLMHDRYLN
;
A
#
# COMPACT_ATOMS: atom_id res chain seq x y z
N MET A 1 -48.07 -2.59 -10.61
CA MET A 1 -47.19 -2.18 -9.50
C MET A 1 -47.03 -0.68 -9.60
N THR A 2 -47.62 0.08 -8.67
CA THR A 2 -47.50 1.54 -8.62
C THR A 2 -46.05 1.89 -8.30
N GLN A 3 -45.38 2.61 -9.21
CA GLN A 3 -44.04 3.16 -8.96
C GLN A 3 -44.16 4.18 -7.84
N THR A 4 -43.43 3.95 -6.73
CA THR A 4 -43.31 4.91 -5.64
C THR A 4 -42.76 6.21 -6.19
N THR A 5 -43.45 7.34 -5.97
CA THR A 5 -42.98 8.63 -6.46
C THR A 5 -41.77 9.10 -5.66
N GLU A 6 -40.93 9.98 -6.22
CA GLU A 6 -39.78 10.57 -5.52
C GLU A 6 -40.21 11.29 -4.23
N SER A 7 -41.39 11.92 -4.24
CA SER A 7 -42.00 12.53 -3.04
C SER A 7 -42.34 11.50 -1.98
N GLU A 8 -42.91 10.35 -2.34
CA GLU A 8 -43.23 9.27 -1.39
C GLU A 8 -41.96 8.62 -0.82
N LEU A 9 -40.91 8.45 -1.64
CA LEU A 9 -39.61 7.96 -1.18
C LEU A 9 -38.96 8.94 -0.19
N ARG A 10 -39.02 10.25 -0.47
CA ARG A 10 -38.52 11.29 0.43
C ARG A 10 -39.26 11.26 1.77
N THR A 11 -40.59 11.17 1.76
CA THR A 11 -41.37 11.09 3.00
C THR A 11 -41.02 9.83 3.80
N LYS A 12 -40.99 8.66 3.16
CA LYS A 12 -40.58 7.41 3.82
C LYS A 12 -39.17 7.47 4.39
N TYR A 13 -38.25 8.15 3.71
CA TYR A 13 -36.90 8.34 4.18
C TYR A 13 -36.84 9.25 5.42
N LEU A 14 -37.56 10.38 5.41
CA LEU A 14 -37.68 11.24 6.59
C LEU A 14 -38.39 10.54 7.76
N ASP A 15 -39.38 9.70 7.48
CA ASP A 15 -40.03 8.86 8.50
C ASP A 15 -39.04 7.91 9.16
N LEU A 16 -38.19 7.22 8.38
CA LEU A 16 -37.14 6.37 8.93
C LEU A 16 -36.13 7.16 9.78
N LEU A 17 -35.70 8.33 9.32
CA LEU A 17 -34.80 9.17 10.10
C LEU A 17 -35.45 9.69 11.39
N SER A 18 -36.75 9.98 11.38
CA SER A 18 -37.49 10.40 12.57
C SER A 18 -37.53 9.32 13.66
N GLN A 19 -37.41 8.03 13.30
CA GLN A 19 -37.29 6.94 14.27
C GLN A 19 -35.94 6.95 15.00
N GLN A 20 -34.87 7.42 14.34
CA GLN A 20 -33.55 7.57 14.95
C GLN A 20 -33.44 8.87 15.77
N PHE A 21 -34.04 9.95 15.28
CA PHE A 21 -34.06 11.26 15.93
C PHE A 21 -35.48 11.60 16.40
N ASP A 22 -35.92 10.89 17.44
CA ASP A 22 -37.27 10.93 18.04
C ASP A 22 -37.60 12.21 18.83
N SER A 23 -36.67 13.16 18.94
CA SER A 23 -36.86 14.45 19.61
C SER A 23 -36.12 15.57 18.89
N PRO A 24 -36.65 16.81 18.92
CA PRO A 24 -35.97 17.97 18.34
C PRO A 24 -34.61 18.22 18.99
N GLU A 25 -34.45 17.98 20.30
CA GLU A 25 -33.19 18.16 21.02
C GLU A 25 -32.11 17.19 20.54
N LYS A 26 -32.46 15.91 20.31
CA LYS A 26 -31.51 14.92 19.77
C LYS A 26 -31.06 15.30 18.36
N LEU A 27 -32.01 15.71 17.51
CA LEU A 27 -31.71 16.15 16.15
C LEU A 27 -30.84 17.41 16.14
N ALA A 28 -31.17 18.40 16.97
CA ALA A 28 -30.39 19.63 17.11
C ALA A 28 -28.97 19.34 17.62
N THR A 29 -28.83 18.44 18.60
CA THR A 29 -27.52 18.04 19.14
C THR A 29 -26.65 17.40 18.06
N GLU A 30 -27.22 16.54 17.22
CA GLU A 30 -26.48 15.93 16.11
C GLU A 30 -26.06 16.95 15.06
N ILE A 31 -26.97 17.86 14.67
CA ILE A 31 -26.64 18.94 13.72
C ILE A 31 -25.51 19.81 14.26
N VAL A 32 -25.60 20.26 15.52
CA VAL A 32 -24.56 21.08 16.17
C VAL A 32 -23.23 20.33 16.26
N SER A 33 -23.27 19.03 16.59
CA SER A 33 -22.09 18.17 16.64
C SER A 33 -21.39 18.10 15.29
N LEU A 34 -22.12 17.78 14.22
CA LEU A 34 -21.57 17.67 12.86
C LEU A 34 -21.05 19.03 12.36
N GLU A 35 -21.77 20.12 12.58
CA GLU A 35 -21.30 21.47 12.23
C GLU A 35 -20.01 21.85 12.97
N SER A 36 -19.89 21.48 14.25
CA SER A 36 -18.68 21.74 15.03
C SER A 36 -17.49 20.92 14.52
N ILE A 37 -17.72 19.67 14.09
CA ILE A 37 -16.69 18.79 13.52
C ILE A 37 -16.15 19.38 12.21
N LEU A 38 -17.02 19.92 11.35
CA LEU A 38 -16.64 20.51 10.07
C LEU A 38 -15.61 21.65 10.20
N GLU A 39 -15.62 22.36 11.33
CA GLU A 39 -14.73 23.49 11.60
C GLU A 39 -13.36 23.08 12.15
N LEU A 40 -13.18 21.80 12.54
CA LEU A 40 -11.88 21.29 12.98
C LEU A 40 -10.88 21.25 11.82
N PRO A 41 -9.57 21.36 12.11
CA PRO A 41 -8.53 21.20 11.11
C PRO A 41 -8.55 19.81 10.46
N LYS A 42 -8.25 19.77 9.17
CA LYS A 42 -8.02 18.52 8.44
C LYS A 42 -6.93 17.66 9.12
N GLY A 43 -7.19 16.35 9.21
CA GLY A 43 -6.22 15.36 9.70
C GLY A 43 -4.98 15.22 8.80
N THR A 44 -3.91 14.63 9.32
CA THR A 44 -2.72 14.34 8.52
C THR A 44 -2.92 13.04 7.74
N GLU A 45 -2.93 13.11 6.42
CA GLU A 45 -2.79 11.95 5.54
C GLU A 45 -1.32 11.60 5.36
N HIS A 46 -1.02 10.31 5.30
CA HIS A 46 0.31 9.76 5.08
C HIS A 46 0.25 8.83 3.89
N PHE A 47 1.08 9.06 2.88
CA PHE A 47 1.12 8.26 1.66
C PHE A 47 2.43 7.51 1.59
N VAL A 48 2.33 6.20 1.35
CA VAL A 48 3.44 5.27 1.15
C VAL A 48 3.17 4.46 -0.13
N SER A 49 4.21 3.97 -0.78
CA SER A 49 4.11 3.20 -2.04
C SER A 49 5.22 2.15 -2.07
N ASP A 50 5.10 1.13 -2.92
CA ASP A 50 6.20 0.20 -3.27
C ASP A 50 6.81 -0.49 -2.04
N LEU A 51 5.96 -1.00 -1.14
CA LEU A 51 6.38 -1.61 0.13
C LEU A 51 7.15 -2.92 -0.08
N HIS A 52 6.76 -3.70 -1.09
CA HIS A 52 7.46 -4.90 -1.55
C HIS A 52 7.94 -5.83 -0.42
N GLY A 53 7.10 -6.13 0.56
CA GLY A 53 7.44 -7.05 1.66
C GLY A 53 8.51 -6.58 2.65
N GLU A 54 8.98 -5.32 2.58
CA GLU A 54 10.03 -4.75 3.44
C GLU A 54 9.44 -4.24 4.77
N TYR A 55 8.97 -5.19 5.58
CA TYR A 55 8.17 -4.95 6.78
C TYR A 55 8.83 -4.02 7.82
N GLU A 56 10.12 -4.22 8.13
CA GLU A 56 10.79 -3.44 9.18
C GLU A 56 10.87 -1.94 8.83
N SER A 57 11.22 -1.63 7.58
CA SER A 57 11.27 -0.26 7.06
C SER A 57 9.88 0.37 7.03
N PHE A 58 8.89 -0.36 6.53
CA PHE A 58 7.50 0.08 6.53
C PHE A 58 7.01 0.38 7.95
N GLN A 59 7.28 -0.51 8.91
CA GLN A 59 6.82 -0.34 10.27
C GLN A 59 7.53 0.81 10.99
N HIS A 60 8.81 1.05 10.69
CA HIS A 60 9.51 2.23 11.18
C HIS A 60 8.87 3.53 10.67
N VAL A 61 8.55 3.60 9.37
CA VAL A 61 7.86 4.75 8.74
C VAL A 61 6.49 5.02 9.35
N LEU A 62 5.73 3.99 9.72
CA LEU A 62 4.47 4.17 10.45
C LEU A 62 4.69 4.70 11.87
N ARG A 63 5.67 4.15 12.60
CA ARG A 63 5.98 4.50 14.00
C ARG A 63 6.50 5.93 14.14
N ASN A 64 7.36 6.38 13.24
CA ASN A 64 7.87 7.75 13.26
C ASN A 64 6.93 8.76 12.58
N GLY A 65 5.93 8.28 11.82
CA GLY A 65 4.99 9.09 11.06
C GLY A 65 5.68 9.91 9.96
N SER A 66 6.69 9.34 9.31
CA SER A 66 7.64 10.05 8.43
C SER A 66 8.29 11.26 9.12
N GLY A 67 8.73 11.04 10.36
CA GLY A 67 9.35 12.04 11.23
C GLY A 67 8.38 13.06 11.85
N ASN A 68 7.07 12.97 11.61
CA ASN A 68 6.11 13.89 12.24
C ASN A 68 6.05 13.76 13.76
N VAL A 69 6.28 12.58 14.31
CA VAL A 69 6.31 12.39 15.76
C VAL A 69 7.45 13.22 16.37
N ARG A 70 8.68 13.10 15.84
CA ARG A 70 9.83 13.92 16.27
C ARG A 70 9.58 15.42 16.08
N ALA A 71 8.96 15.83 14.96
CA ALA A 71 8.60 17.22 14.75
C ALA A 71 7.67 17.75 15.85
N LYS A 72 6.65 16.99 16.24
CA LYS A 72 5.73 17.37 17.33
C LYS A 72 6.37 17.40 18.70
N ILE A 73 7.30 16.47 18.97
CA ILE A 73 8.12 16.49 20.20
C ILE A 73 8.95 17.78 20.22
N ASN A 74 9.60 18.13 19.12
CA ASN A 74 10.36 19.38 18.99
C ASN A 74 9.47 20.62 19.20
N ASP A 75 8.32 20.70 18.53
CA ASP A 75 7.39 21.83 18.64
C ASP A 75 7.00 22.12 20.10
N LEU A 76 6.84 21.05 20.89
CA LEU A 76 6.40 21.15 22.29
C LEU A 76 7.56 21.34 23.28
N PHE A 77 8.70 20.68 23.06
CA PHE A 77 9.75 20.52 24.07
C PHE A 77 11.11 21.12 23.71
N ALA A 78 11.32 21.68 22.51
CA ALA A 78 12.64 22.20 22.10
C ALA A 78 13.21 23.29 23.02
N LYS A 79 12.37 23.98 23.81
CA LYS A 79 12.81 25.00 24.78
C LYS A 79 13.12 24.43 26.16
N SER A 80 12.66 23.21 26.48
CA SER A 80 12.73 22.62 27.81
C SER A 80 13.57 21.36 27.89
N LEU A 81 13.78 20.66 26.77
CA LEU A 81 14.57 19.43 26.69
C LEU A 81 15.81 19.62 25.82
N SER A 82 16.88 18.92 26.16
CA SER A 82 18.06 18.79 25.30
C SER A 82 17.77 17.92 24.07
N GLN A 83 18.58 18.03 23.02
CA GLN A 83 18.42 17.19 21.82
C GLN A 83 18.47 15.69 22.15
N LYS A 84 19.35 15.30 23.09
CA LYS A 84 19.46 13.91 23.55
C LYS A 84 18.16 13.42 24.20
N GLU A 85 17.54 14.23 25.05
CA GLU A 85 16.27 13.87 25.69
C GLU A 85 15.11 13.78 24.68
N ILE A 86 15.13 14.62 23.65
CA ILE A 86 14.18 14.56 22.53
C ILE A 86 14.36 13.26 21.76
N ASP A 87 15.60 12.89 21.47
CA ASP A 87 15.94 11.65 20.76
C ASP A 87 15.53 10.41 21.57
N GLU A 88 15.76 10.43 22.88
CA GLU A 88 15.31 9.37 23.80
C GLU A 88 13.78 9.26 23.86
N LEU A 89 13.06 10.39 23.92
CA LEU A 89 11.60 10.41 23.92
C LEU A 89 11.04 9.94 22.58
N ALA A 90 11.63 10.34 21.45
CA ALA A 90 11.24 9.87 20.13
C ALA A 90 11.43 8.36 20.00
N ALA A 91 12.61 7.83 20.38
CA ALA A 91 12.87 6.39 20.37
C ALA A 91 11.91 5.61 21.27
N LEU A 92 11.55 6.16 22.44
CA LEU A 92 10.52 5.59 23.32
C LEU A 92 9.16 5.55 22.64
N VAL A 93 8.74 6.63 21.98
CA VAL A 93 7.47 6.64 21.26
C VAL A 93 7.49 5.65 20.10
N TYR A 94 8.61 5.48 19.39
CA TYR A 94 8.71 4.59 18.24
C TYR A 94 8.67 3.10 18.62
N TYR A 95 9.45 2.72 19.64
CA TYR A 95 9.66 1.34 20.06
C TYR A 95 9.51 1.22 21.58
N PRO A 96 8.30 1.42 22.13
CA PRO A 96 8.12 1.58 23.57
C PRO A 96 8.48 0.33 24.36
N GLU A 97 8.12 -0.86 23.88
CA GLU A 97 8.41 -2.13 24.55
C GLU A 97 9.91 -2.40 24.67
N GLU A 98 10.68 -2.16 23.60
CA GLU A 98 12.11 -2.40 23.60
C GLU A 98 12.87 -1.31 24.33
N LYS A 99 12.47 -0.04 24.15
CA LYS A 99 13.12 1.08 24.84
C LYS A 99 12.91 1.00 26.35
N LEU A 100 11.72 0.61 26.83
CA LEU A 100 11.47 0.42 28.26
C LEU A 100 12.39 -0.63 28.88
N LYS A 101 12.64 -1.76 28.20
CA LYS A 101 13.58 -2.79 28.68
C LYS A 101 14.98 -2.21 28.87
N LEU A 102 15.47 -1.43 27.90
CA LEU A 102 16.78 -0.77 27.96
C LEU A 102 16.83 0.27 29.09
N VAL A 103 15.80 1.09 29.23
CA VAL A 103 15.70 2.11 30.28
C VAL A 103 15.75 1.48 31.67
N LYS A 104 14.96 0.42 31.91
CA LYS A 104 14.92 -0.26 33.22
C LYS A 104 16.27 -0.86 33.62
N ASN A 105 17.05 -1.33 32.65
CA ASN A 105 18.40 -1.85 32.90
C ASN A 105 19.42 -0.77 33.28
N ASN A 106 19.14 0.51 33.01
CA ASN A 106 20.03 1.63 33.31
C ASN A 106 19.78 2.28 34.68
N PHE A 107 18.82 1.79 35.47
CA PHE A 107 18.49 2.35 36.78
C PHE A 107 18.90 1.42 37.92
N ASP A 108 19.74 1.93 38.84
CA ASP A 108 20.22 1.16 39.99
C ASP A 108 19.23 1.07 41.15
N THR A 109 18.21 1.94 41.19
CA THR A 109 17.23 2.00 42.30
C THR A 109 15.80 2.23 41.81
N LYS A 110 14.84 1.59 42.49
CA LYS A 110 13.39 1.78 42.23
C LYS A 110 12.97 3.25 42.36
N GLY A 111 13.54 4.00 43.30
CA GLY A 111 13.21 5.41 43.49
C GLY A 111 13.52 6.29 42.28
N LYS A 112 14.69 6.10 41.65
CA LYS A 112 15.05 6.85 40.43
C LYS A 112 14.17 6.46 39.24
N LEU A 113 13.85 5.17 39.11
CA LEU A 113 12.95 4.67 38.09
C LEU A 113 11.52 5.26 38.24
N ASN A 114 11.02 5.37 39.47
CA ASN A 114 9.70 5.96 39.73
C ASN A 114 9.65 7.43 39.32
N VAL A 115 10.70 8.22 39.59
CA VAL A 115 10.79 9.61 39.12
C VAL A 115 10.79 9.69 37.59
N TRP A 116 11.50 8.76 36.93
CA TRP A 116 11.48 8.66 35.47
C TRP A 116 10.08 8.32 34.94
N TYR A 117 9.36 7.38 35.56
CA TYR A 117 7.99 7.06 35.19
C TYR A 117 7.07 8.27 35.28
N ILE A 118 7.09 9.00 36.39
CA ILE A 118 6.27 10.21 36.58
C ILE A 118 6.56 11.22 35.45
N THR A 119 7.84 11.53 35.24
CA THR A 119 8.26 12.52 34.24
C THR A 119 7.86 12.10 32.82
N THR A 120 8.00 10.82 32.50
CA THR A 120 7.70 10.28 31.16
C THR A 120 6.21 10.25 30.90
N ILE A 121 5.40 9.85 31.88
CA ILE A 121 3.93 9.87 31.78
C ILE A 121 3.46 11.32 31.56
N GLU A 122 3.97 12.29 32.33
CA GLU A 122 3.62 13.70 32.15
C GLU A 122 3.97 14.20 30.74
N ARG A 123 5.18 13.94 30.25
CA ARG A 123 5.61 14.31 28.87
C ARG A 123 4.72 13.68 27.79
N LEU A 124 4.33 12.41 27.95
CA LEU A 124 3.46 11.72 27.00
C LEU A 124 2.03 12.26 27.02
N ILE A 125 1.50 12.64 28.19
CA ILE A 125 0.18 13.28 28.33
C ILE A 125 0.19 14.65 27.65
N ASP A 126 1.23 15.47 27.84
CA ASP A 126 1.38 16.76 27.16
C ASP A 126 1.45 16.57 25.64
N LEU A 127 2.20 15.57 25.17
CA LEU A 127 2.32 15.24 23.76
C LEU A 127 0.98 14.77 23.17
N ILE A 128 0.21 13.93 23.87
CA ILE A 128 -1.14 13.52 23.45
C ILE A 128 -2.08 14.73 23.39
N THR A 129 -2.02 15.63 24.38
CA THR A 129 -2.81 16.88 24.39
C THR A 129 -2.51 17.69 23.13
N TYR A 130 -1.24 17.87 22.81
CA TYR A 130 -0.80 18.60 21.62
C TYR A 130 -1.25 17.92 20.32
N CYS A 131 -0.99 16.61 20.19
CA CYS A 131 -1.36 15.81 19.01
C CYS A 131 -2.87 15.74 18.78
N SER A 132 -3.66 15.76 19.85
CA SER A 132 -5.12 15.61 19.81
C SER A 132 -5.90 16.90 19.64
N SER A 133 -5.24 18.06 19.72
CA SER A 133 -5.85 19.40 19.60
C SER A 133 -6.73 19.63 18.36
N LYS A 134 -6.52 18.85 17.29
CA LYS A 134 -7.30 18.91 16.04
C LYS A 134 -8.42 17.85 15.93
N TYR A 135 -8.65 17.05 16.96
CA TYR A 135 -9.62 15.97 16.96
C TYR A 135 -10.69 16.17 18.03
N THR A 136 -11.85 15.55 17.84
CA THR A 136 -12.89 15.49 18.87
C THR A 136 -12.46 14.61 20.04
N ARG A 137 -13.08 14.83 21.21
CA ARG A 137 -12.90 13.96 22.39
C ARG A 137 -13.23 12.50 22.08
N SER A 138 -14.29 12.25 21.30
CA SER A 138 -14.66 10.89 20.88
C SER A 138 -13.53 10.21 20.09
N LYS A 139 -12.88 10.95 19.18
CA LYS A 139 -11.76 10.42 18.39
C LYS A 139 -10.51 10.19 19.23
N LEU A 140 -10.20 11.10 20.16
CA LEU A 140 -9.13 10.91 21.14
C LEU A 140 -9.38 9.65 21.97
N ARG A 141 -10.57 9.50 22.56
CA ARG A 141 -10.94 8.34 23.39
C ARG A 141 -10.78 7.01 22.66
N LYS A 142 -11.09 6.97 21.35
CA LYS A 142 -10.89 5.77 20.51
C LYS A 142 -9.41 5.46 20.24
N ALA A 143 -8.53 6.44 20.34
CA ALA A 143 -7.09 6.28 20.14
C ALA A 143 -6.34 5.85 21.41
N LEU A 144 -6.90 6.14 22.59
CA LEU A 144 -6.34 5.78 23.89
C LEU A 144 -6.37 4.26 24.15
N PRO A 145 -5.44 3.73 24.97
CA PRO A 145 -5.48 2.34 25.44
C PRO A 145 -6.76 2.10 26.26
N LYS A 146 -7.51 1.05 25.92
CA LYS A 146 -8.87 0.81 26.41
C LYS A 146 -8.94 0.72 27.93
N GLU A 147 -7.92 0.12 28.52
CA GLU A 147 -7.78 -0.16 29.95
C GLU A 147 -7.49 1.12 30.74
N PHE A 148 -6.85 2.13 30.12
CA PHE A 148 -6.43 3.35 30.80
C PHE A 148 -7.20 4.61 30.37
N VAL A 149 -8.26 4.49 29.56
CA VAL A 149 -9.03 5.65 29.05
C VAL A 149 -9.39 6.64 30.17
N TYR A 150 -9.99 6.15 31.25
CA TYR A 150 -10.43 6.99 32.38
C TYR A 150 -9.26 7.74 33.01
N ILE A 151 -8.16 7.03 33.26
CA ILE A 151 -6.95 7.59 33.88
C ILE A 151 -6.37 8.68 33.00
N VAL A 152 -6.23 8.41 31.71
CA VAL A 152 -5.67 9.38 30.75
C VAL A 152 -6.59 10.59 30.61
N GLU A 153 -7.91 10.41 30.56
CA GLU A 153 -8.85 11.53 30.55
C GLU A 153 -8.68 12.43 31.78
N GLU A 154 -8.60 11.87 32.99
CA GLU A 154 -8.35 12.66 34.20
C GLU A 154 -7.03 13.45 34.12
N LEU A 155 -5.97 12.84 33.62
CA LEU A 155 -4.65 13.48 33.47
C LEU A 155 -4.64 14.59 32.41
N LEU A 156 -5.41 14.45 31.32
CA LEU A 156 -5.52 15.46 30.26
C LEU A 156 -6.23 16.74 30.75
N TYR A 157 -7.18 16.63 31.68
CA TYR A 157 -7.95 17.77 32.19
C TYR A 157 -7.31 18.48 33.40
N LYS A 158 -6.00 18.29 33.61
CA LYS A 158 -5.19 18.94 34.66
C LYS A 158 -5.18 20.48 34.55
N SER A 159 -5.60 21.05 33.41
CA SER A 159 -5.48 22.46 33.04
C SER A 159 -6.69 23.35 33.34
N ASN A 160 -7.28 23.25 34.54
CA ASN A 160 -8.14 24.34 35.04
C ASN A 160 -7.32 25.28 35.93
N GLU A 161 -7.36 26.59 35.66
CA GLU A 161 -6.68 27.66 36.41
C GLU A 161 -6.99 27.66 37.93
N PHE A 162 -8.02 26.93 38.35
CA PHE A 162 -8.45 26.75 39.75
C PHE A 162 -7.96 25.41 40.32
N ASN A 163 -6.64 25.27 40.51
CA ASN A 163 -5.97 23.97 40.67
C ASN A 163 -6.01 23.39 42.10
N ASN A 164 -7.20 23.00 42.58
CA ASN A 164 -7.39 22.27 43.86
C ASN A 164 -7.07 20.76 43.77
N LYS A 165 -6.67 20.25 42.60
CA LYS A 165 -6.55 18.79 42.32
C LYS A 165 -5.10 18.30 42.12
N LYS A 166 -4.08 19.13 42.37
CA LYS A 166 -2.68 18.70 42.18
C LYS A 166 -2.34 17.39 42.92
N SER A 167 -2.69 17.31 44.20
CA SER A 167 -2.47 16.09 45.01
C SER A 167 -3.25 14.89 44.48
N TYR A 168 -4.43 15.10 43.89
CA TYR A 168 -5.22 14.02 43.29
C TYR A 168 -4.49 13.40 42.09
N TYR A 169 -3.92 14.21 41.20
CA TYR A 169 -3.16 13.70 40.05
C TYR A 169 -1.86 13.01 40.47
N GLU A 170 -1.15 13.57 41.45
CA GLU A 170 0.05 12.93 42.01
C GLU A 170 -0.29 11.56 42.62
N THR A 171 -1.39 11.45 43.38
CA THR A 171 -1.86 10.17 43.90
C THR A 171 -2.19 9.20 42.76
N LEU A 172 -2.86 9.65 41.70
CA LEU A 172 -3.23 8.80 40.58
C LEU A 172 -2.00 8.19 39.89
N VAL A 173 -0.97 9.01 39.60
CA VAL A 173 0.28 8.51 38.99
C VAL A 173 1.06 7.62 39.94
N ASN A 174 1.11 7.96 41.23
CA ASN A 174 1.77 7.10 42.23
C ASN A 174 1.08 5.74 42.37
N GLN A 175 -0.26 5.68 42.31
CA GLN A 175 -1.00 4.43 42.34
C GLN A 175 -0.71 3.55 41.10
N ILE A 176 -0.57 4.14 39.91
CA ILE A 176 -0.15 3.39 38.70
C ILE A 176 1.21 2.72 38.94
N ILE A 177 2.15 3.46 39.53
CA ILE A 177 3.50 2.96 39.81
C ILE A 177 3.48 1.87 40.88
N GLU A 178 2.74 2.07 41.97
CA GLU A 178 2.59 1.09 43.06
C GLU A 178 1.94 -0.21 42.58
N LEU A 179 1.00 -0.13 41.64
CA LEU A 179 0.33 -1.28 41.02
C LEU A 179 1.12 -1.88 39.85
N GLU A 180 2.34 -1.41 39.60
CA GLU A 180 3.23 -1.88 38.53
C GLU A 180 2.63 -1.78 37.10
N GLN A 181 1.75 -0.78 36.87
CA GLN A 181 1.07 -0.56 35.59
C GLN A 181 1.74 0.52 34.70
N SER A 182 2.88 1.07 35.12
CA SER A 182 3.56 2.16 34.41
C SER A 182 4.02 1.77 33.00
N ASP A 183 4.53 0.55 32.81
CA ASP A 183 5.04 0.09 31.52
C ASP A 183 3.89 0.01 30.49
N ASP A 184 2.79 -0.64 30.85
CA ASP A 184 1.60 -0.79 29.99
C ASP A 184 0.98 0.57 29.63
N LEU A 185 0.94 1.50 30.60
CA LEU A 185 0.48 2.86 30.34
C LEU A 185 1.39 3.58 29.34
N ILE A 186 2.71 3.55 29.53
CA ILE A 186 3.67 4.21 28.63
C ILE A 186 3.60 3.64 27.22
N ILE A 187 3.48 2.31 27.09
CA ILE A 187 3.29 1.63 25.79
C ILE A 187 2.00 2.11 25.13
N GLY A 188 0.89 2.07 25.87
CA GLY A 188 -0.42 2.51 25.36
C GLY A 188 -0.45 3.99 24.95
N LEU A 189 0.18 4.88 25.72
CA LEU A 189 0.31 6.30 25.40
C LEU A 189 1.17 6.51 24.15
N SER A 190 2.28 5.77 24.01
CA SER A 190 3.16 5.85 22.84
C SER A 190 2.42 5.45 21.56
N TYR A 191 1.66 4.35 21.58
CA TYR A 191 0.81 3.96 20.45
C TYR A 191 -0.33 4.94 20.19
N SER A 192 -0.87 5.58 21.22
CA SER A 192 -1.85 6.66 21.07
C SER A 192 -1.24 7.84 20.32
N VAL A 193 -0.01 8.24 20.65
CA VAL A 193 0.71 9.29 19.92
C VAL A 193 0.88 8.91 18.45
N GLN A 194 1.43 7.73 18.15
CA GLN A 194 1.62 7.24 16.78
C GLN A 194 0.31 7.33 15.96
N ARG A 195 -0.80 6.86 16.55
CA ARG A 195 -2.12 6.89 15.94
C ARG A 195 -2.70 8.29 15.76
N LEU A 196 -2.44 9.23 16.68
CA LEU A 196 -2.95 10.60 16.58
C LEU A 196 -2.15 11.44 15.57
N VAL A 197 -0.88 11.13 15.36
CA VAL A 197 -0.03 11.84 14.39
C VAL A 197 -0.52 11.61 12.95
N VAL A 198 -0.84 10.37 12.60
CA VAL A 198 -1.33 10.00 11.26
C VAL A 198 -2.83 9.71 11.31
N ASN A 199 -3.63 10.57 10.68
CA ASN A 199 -5.07 10.43 10.65
C ASN A 199 -5.54 9.30 9.72
N HIS A 200 -4.91 9.20 8.55
CA HIS A 200 -5.29 8.28 7.49
C HIS A 200 -4.05 7.88 6.69
N LEU A 201 -3.94 6.59 6.34
CA LEU A 201 -2.85 6.03 5.56
C LEU A 201 -3.33 5.69 4.14
N HIS A 202 -2.61 6.16 3.13
CA HIS A 202 -2.79 5.76 1.74
C HIS A 202 -1.63 4.86 1.35
N VAL A 203 -1.93 3.61 0.96
CA VAL A 203 -0.93 2.70 0.39
C VAL A 203 -1.10 2.68 -1.12
N VAL A 204 -0.23 3.38 -1.83
CA VAL A 204 -0.29 3.56 -3.28
C VAL A 204 0.41 2.39 -3.99
N GLY A 205 0.03 1.16 -3.63
CA GLY A 205 0.36 -0.07 -4.35
C GLY A 205 1.66 -0.76 -3.99
N ASP A 206 1.78 -1.96 -4.56
CA ASP A 206 2.93 -2.87 -4.49
C ASP A 206 3.32 -3.24 -3.06
N ILE A 207 2.38 -3.87 -2.35
CA ILE A 207 2.61 -4.46 -1.03
C ILE A 207 3.46 -5.74 -1.17
N TYR A 208 3.18 -6.51 -2.21
CA TYR A 208 3.74 -7.84 -2.45
C TYR A 208 5.03 -7.83 -3.28
N ASP A 209 5.68 -9.00 -3.25
CA ASP A 209 6.89 -9.38 -3.99
C ASP A 209 8.19 -8.67 -3.56
N ARG A 210 9.33 -9.25 -3.97
CA ARG A 210 10.72 -8.79 -3.78
C ARG A 210 11.28 -8.82 -2.34
N GLY A 211 10.55 -8.42 -1.32
CA GLY A 211 10.97 -8.52 0.09
C GLY A 211 10.34 -9.73 0.82
N PRO A 212 10.77 -10.02 2.06
CA PRO A 212 10.48 -11.29 2.73
C PRO A 212 9.12 -11.37 3.42
N GLN A 213 8.52 -10.26 3.82
CA GLN A 213 7.44 -10.25 4.83
C GLN A 213 6.20 -9.43 4.43
N PRO A 214 5.64 -9.62 3.22
CA PRO A 214 4.40 -8.93 2.84
C PRO A 214 3.22 -9.37 3.71
N ASP A 215 3.24 -10.58 4.26
CA ASP A 215 2.20 -11.09 5.14
C ASP A 215 2.08 -10.27 6.44
N LYS A 216 3.21 -9.86 7.03
CA LYS A 216 3.23 -9.00 8.22
C LYS A 216 2.78 -7.58 7.93
N ILE A 217 3.09 -7.06 6.74
CA ILE A 217 2.57 -5.76 6.27
C ILE A 217 1.04 -5.85 6.19
N MET A 218 0.49 -6.89 5.57
CA MET A 218 -0.96 -7.09 5.48
C MET A 218 -1.61 -7.22 6.85
N ASP A 219 -1.03 -8.00 7.78
CA ASP A 219 -1.52 -8.09 9.16
C ASP A 219 -1.51 -6.71 9.86
N THR A 220 -0.50 -5.88 9.59
CA THR A 220 -0.42 -4.51 10.13
C THR A 220 -1.52 -3.62 9.53
N LEU A 221 -1.72 -3.65 8.21
CA LEU A 221 -2.71 -2.84 7.51
C LEU A 221 -4.14 -3.22 7.91
N ILE A 222 -4.45 -4.51 8.07
CA ILE A 222 -5.76 -5.01 8.53
C ILE A 222 -6.12 -4.44 9.91
N ASN A 223 -5.13 -4.32 10.78
CA ASN A 223 -5.32 -3.82 12.14
C ASN A 223 -5.14 -2.29 12.25
N TYR A 224 -4.84 -1.59 11.15
CA TYR A 224 -4.62 -0.15 11.13
C TYR A 224 -5.95 0.61 11.23
N HIS A 225 -5.94 1.78 11.88
CA HIS A 225 -7.18 2.49 12.24
C HIS A 225 -7.90 3.14 11.07
N SER A 226 -7.19 3.50 10.00
CA SER A 226 -7.76 4.15 8.82
C SER A 226 -6.80 4.04 7.65
N VAL A 227 -7.20 3.27 6.63
CA VAL A 227 -6.36 3.00 5.46
C VAL A 227 -7.21 2.78 4.20
N ASP A 228 -6.68 3.23 3.06
CA ASP A 228 -7.05 2.79 1.72
C ASP A 228 -5.83 2.34 0.92
N ILE A 229 -6.09 1.61 -0.16
CA ILE A 229 -5.05 0.99 -1.00
C ILE A 229 -5.36 1.31 -2.47
N GLN A 230 -4.35 1.67 -3.24
CA GLN A 230 -4.42 1.65 -4.70
C GLN A 230 -3.64 0.42 -5.15
N TRP A 231 -4.25 -0.50 -5.88
CA TRP A 231 -3.58 -1.75 -6.23
C TRP A 231 -2.38 -1.50 -7.14
N GLY A 232 -1.26 -2.12 -6.82
CA GLY A 232 -0.13 -2.22 -7.72
C GLY A 232 -0.21 -3.43 -8.66
N ASN A 233 0.70 -3.49 -9.63
CA ASN A 233 0.75 -4.63 -10.55
C ASN A 233 1.08 -5.92 -9.80
N HIS A 234 1.93 -5.85 -8.77
CA HIS A 234 2.22 -7.02 -7.94
C HIS A 234 1.00 -7.42 -7.09
N ASP A 235 0.25 -6.46 -6.54
CA ASP A 235 -0.96 -6.77 -5.76
C ASP A 235 -2.04 -7.46 -6.62
N VAL A 236 -2.28 -6.97 -7.84
CA VAL A 236 -3.25 -7.59 -8.77
C VAL A 236 -2.83 -8.98 -9.19
N LEU A 237 -1.52 -9.26 -9.26
CA LEU A 237 -1.03 -10.61 -9.55
C LEU A 237 -1.44 -11.60 -8.45
N TRP A 238 -1.30 -11.20 -7.19
CA TRP A 238 -1.72 -12.00 -6.03
C TRP A 238 -3.25 -12.15 -5.96
N ILE A 239 -3.99 -11.06 -6.22
CA ILE A 239 -5.46 -11.10 -6.33
C ILE A 239 -5.88 -12.09 -7.43
N GLY A 240 -5.26 -12.01 -8.62
CA GLY A 240 -5.55 -12.87 -9.76
C GLY A 240 -5.23 -14.34 -9.50
N ALA A 241 -4.11 -14.64 -8.84
CA ALA A 241 -3.77 -16.00 -8.45
C ALA A 241 -4.81 -16.59 -7.48
N TYR A 242 -5.30 -15.81 -6.51
CA TYR A 242 -6.39 -16.22 -5.63
C TYR A 242 -7.74 -16.35 -6.37
N ALA A 243 -7.99 -15.47 -7.33
CA ALA A 243 -9.21 -15.39 -8.14
C ALA A 243 -9.34 -16.46 -9.24
N GLY A 244 -8.45 -17.45 -9.31
CA GLY A 244 -8.57 -18.55 -10.28
C GLY A 244 -7.60 -18.48 -11.47
N SER A 245 -6.86 -17.38 -11.66
CA SER A 245 -5.93 -17.25 -12.79
C SER A 245 -4.66 -18.07 -12.58
N LYS A 246 -4.58 -19.21 -13.29
CA LYS A 246 -3.38 -20.07 -13.30
C LYS A 246 -2.14 -19.35 -13.83
N VAL A 247 -2.31 -18.43 -14.79
CA VAL A 247 -1.17 -17.64 -15.30
C VAL A 247 -0.67 -16.68 -14.22
N CYS A 248 -1.56 -15.95 -13.54
CA CYS A 248 -1.14 -15.10 -12.42
C CYS A 248 -0.41 -15.90 -11.34
N LEU A 249 -0.90 -17.10 -11.01
CA LEU A 249 -0.24 -18.01 -10.07
C LEU A 249 1.17 -18.41 -10.55
N ALA A 250 1.33 -18.77 -11.83
CA ALA A 250 2.64 -19.12 -12.39
C ALA A 250 3.60 -17.92 -12.38
N ASN A 251 3.13 -16.74 -12.79
CA ASN A 251 3.89 -15.49 -12.75
C ASN A 251 4.36 -15.15 -11.33
N LEU A 252 3.48 -15.26 -10.33
CA LEU A 252 3.77 -15.01 -8.93
C LEU A 252 4.84 -15.97 -8.42
N LEU A 253 4.67 -17.28 -8.62
CA LEU A 253 5.63 -18.29 -8.19
C LEU A 253 6.99 -18.11 -8.87
N ARG A 254 7.01 -17.73 -10.16
CA ARG A 254 8.24 -17.38 -10.88
C ARG A 254 8.94 -16.18 -10.24
N ILE A 255 8.20 -15.14 -9.86
CA ILE A 255 8.75 -13.95 -9.20
C ILE A 255 9.32 -14.34 -7.83
N CYS A 256 8.58 -15.13 -7.03
CA CYS A 256 9.07 -15.64 -5.75
C CYS A 256 10.36 -16.45 -5.91
N ALA A 257 10.43 -17.37 -6.87
CA ALA A 257 11.65 -18.15 -7.13
C ALA A 257 12.82 -17.26 -7.57
N ARG A 258 12.56 -16.27 -8.44
CA ARG A 258 13.59 -15.34 -8.94
C ARG A 258 14.22 -14.49 -7.84
N TYR A 259 13.45 -14.13 -6.81
CA TYR A 259 13.88 -13.26 -5.72
C TYR A 259 14.12 -13.99 -4.38
N ASP A 260 14.14 -15.33 -4.38
CA ASP A 260 14.36 -16.13 -3.17
C ASP A 260 13.33 -15.79 -2.05
N ASN A 261 12.06 -15.87 -2.45
CA ASN A 261 10.87 -15.53 -1.66
C ASN A 261 9.81 -16.66 -1.68
N LEU A 262 10.24 -17.92 -1.89
CA LEU A 262 9.33 -19.08 -1.86
C LEU A 262 8.86 -19.42 -0.43
N ASP A 263 9.63 -19.02 0.57
CA ASP A 263 9.27 -19.06 2.00
C ASP A 263 7.96 -18.32 2.31
N ILE A 264 7.64 -17.26 1.57
CA ILE A 264 6.33 -16.59 1.68
C ILE A 264 5.19 -17.57 1.41
N ILE A 265 5.35 -18.44 0.41
CA ILE A 265 4.32 -19.39 0.00
C ILE A 265 4.20 -20.52 1.01
N GLU A 266 5.34 -21.08 1.42
CA GLU A 266 5.39 -22.25 2.32
C GLU A 266 5.15 -21.88 3.79
N ASP A 267 5.91 -20.93 4.33
CA ASP A 267 5.91 -20.62 5.77
C ASP A 267 4.80 -19.64 6.14
N ALA A 268 4.62 -18.56 5.37
CA ALA A 268 3.66 -17.52 5.72
C ALA A 268 2.22 -17.91 5.35
N TYR A 269 2.02 -18.55 4.18
CA TYR A 269 0.68 -18.94 3.70
C TYR A 269 0.37 -20.43 3.85
N GLY A 270 1.34 -21.27 4.25
CA GLY A 270 1.10 -22.69 4.53
C GLY A 270 0.85 -23.54 3.29
N ILE A 271 1.37 -23.14 2.12
CA ILE A 271 1.09 -23.77 0.82
C ILE A 271 2.26 -24.66 0.43
N ASN A 272 2.00 -25.96 0.24
CA ASN A 272 3.03 -26.95 -0.03
C ASN A 272 3.52 -26.91 -1.49
N LEU A 273 4.79 -26.55 -1.71
CA LEU A 273 5.42 -26.51 -3.04
C LEU A 273 6.08 -27.82 -3.48
N ARG A 274 6.06 -28.87 -2.64
CA ARG A 274 6.67 -30.17 -2.95
C ARG A 274 6.25 -30.76 -4.30
N PRO A 275 4.98 -30.72 -4.74
CA PRO A 275 4.61 -31.21 -6.07
C PRO A 275 5.35 -30.50 -7.21
N LEU A 276 5.51 -29.18 -7.10
CA LEU A 276 6.27 -28.38 -8.07
C LEU A 276 7.75 -28.70 -8.02
N LEU A 277 8.32 -28.87 -6.83
CA LEU A 277 9.71 -29.27 -6.65
C LEU A 277 9.98 -30.65 -7.27
N THR A 278 9.12 -31.64 -7.04
CA THR A 278 9.27 -32.98 -7.62
C THR A 278 9.27 -32.95 -9.15
N LEU A 279 8.29 -32.26 -9.75
CA LEU A 279 8.27 -32.03 -11.20
C LEU A 279 9.56 -31.35 -11.69
N ALA A 280 10.02 -30.34 -10.95
CA ALA A 280 11.21 -29.58 -11.32
C ALA A 280 12.49 -30.43 -11.22
N GLU A 281 12.60 -31.31 -10.22
CA GLU A 281 13.72 -32.23 -10.03
C GLU A 281 13.84 -33.28 -11.12
N GLU A 282 12.72 -33.74 -11.66
CA GLU A 282 12.66 -34.72 -12.74
C GLU A 282 13.02 -34.13 -14.11
N GLN A 283 12.62 -32.88 -14.37
CA GLN A 283 12.65 -32.29 -15.72
C GLN A 283 13.78 -31.27 -15.96
N TYR A 284 14.38 -30.71 -14.90
CA TYR A 284 15.30 -29.58 -15.01
C TYR A 284 16.61 -29.75 -14.23
N SER A 285 17.67 -29.12 -14.74
CA SER A 285 18.99 -29.07 -14.10
C SER A 285 19.11 -27.89 -13.13
N GLY A 286 19.84 -28.06 -12.04
CA GLY A 286 20.22 -26.96 -11.14
C GLY A 286 21.32 -26.05 -11.72
N ASP A 287 21.96 -26.48 -12.82
CA ASP A 287 23.05 -25.74 -13.46
C ASP A 287 22.56 -24.90 -14.65
N ASN A 288 21.68 -23.92 -14.36
CA ASN A 288 21.23 -22.94 -15.35
C ASN A 288 21.40 -21.51 -14.81
N PRO A 289 22.37 -20.74 -15.31
CA PRO A 289 22.71 -19.43 -14.74
C PRO A 289 21.60 -18.39 -14.89
N ALA A 290 20.77 -18.47 -15.94
CA ALA A 290 19.68 -17.52 -16.18
C ALA A 290 18.56 -17.62 -15.13
N PHE A 291 18.44 -18.76 -14.45
CA PHE A 291 17.37 -19.08 -13.51
C PHE A 291 17.82 -19.14 -12.06
N LYS A 292 19.10 -18.87 -11.77
CA LYS A 292 19.56 -18.76 -10.38
C LYS A 292 18.85 -17.62 -9.66
N PRO A 293 18.45 -17.80 -8.38
CA PRO A 293 17.84 -16.73 -7.60
C PRO A 293 18.79 -15.55 -7.47
N LYS A 294 18.23 -14.33 -7.48
CA LYS A 294 19.01 -13.12 -7.21
C LYS A 294 19.47 -13.13 -5.76
N LYS A 295 20.72 -12.72 -5.53
CA LYS A 295 21.27 -12.59 -4.18
C LYS A 295 20.49 -11.55 -3.37
N ARG A 296 20.05 -11.94 -2.19
CA ARG A 296 19.39 -11.10 -1.19
C ARG A 296 20.43 -10.40 -0.31
N PRO A 297 20.50 -9.05 -0.32
CA PRO A 297 21.42 -8.31 0.56
C PRO A 297 21.05 -8.44 2.05
N ASP A 298 19.78 -8.77 2.33
CA ASP A 298 19.14 -8.80 3.63
C ASP A 298 19.16 -10.16 4.33
N LYS A 299 19.48 -11.25 3.61
CA LYS A 299 19.71 -12.56 4.24
C LYS A 299 21.16 -12.62 4.74
N PRO A 300 21.39 -12.76 6.07
CA PRO A 300 22.74 -12.82 6.62
C PRO A 300 23.48 -14.12 6.26
N ALA A 301 22.74 -15.20 5.95
CA ALA A 301 23.29 -16.44 5.42
C ALA A 301 23.05 -16.54 3.92
N ALA A 302 24.11 -16.87 3.16
CA ALA A 302 23.96 -17.26 1.78
C ALA A 302 23.19 -18.59 1.68
N LEU A 303 22.41 -18.74 0.60
CA LEU A 303 21.77 -20.01 0.27
C LEU A 303 22.83 -21.12 0.22
N SER A 304 22.50 -22.29 0.77
CA SER A 304 23.27 -23.49 0.53
C SER A 304 23.22 -23.84 -0.95
N LYS A 305 24.22 -24.61 -1.42
CA LYS A 305 24.25 -25.04 -2.82
C LYS A 305 23.01 -25.86 -3.20
N LEU A 306 22.52 -26.68 -2.27
CA LEU A 306 21.31 -27.48 -2.47
C LEU A 306 20.06 -26.60 -2.66
N GLU A 307 19.88 -25.59 -1.80
CA GLU A 307 18.75 -24.65 -1.92
C GLU A 307 18.81 -23.84 -3.22
N GLU A 308 19.99 -23.33 -3.59
CA GLU A 308 20.18 -22.64 -4.88
C GLU A 308 19.77 -23.55 -6.05
N ASP A 309 20.20 -24.81 -6.04
CA ASP A 309 19.90 -25.78 -7.09
C ASP A 309 18.39 -26.08 -7.16
N GLN A 310 17.73 -26.27 -6.02
CA GLN A 310 16.28 -26.52 -5.96
C GLN A 310 15.47 -25.32 -6.47
N ILE A 311 15.80 -24.11 -6.03
CA ILE A 311 15.14 -22.88 -6.50
C ILE A 311 15.36 -22.69 -8.01
N THR A 312 16.57 -22.96 -8.50
CA THR A 312 16.90 -22.84 -9.93
C THR A 312 16.07 -23.80 -10.79
N LYS A 313 15.82 -25.02 -10.31
CA LYS A 313 14.94 -25.99 -10.99
C LYS A 313 13.49 -25.53 -10.97
N ILE A 314 12.97 -25.14 -9.80
CA ILE A 314 11.59 -24.63 -9.65
C ILE A 314 11.36 -23.44 -10.59
N HIS A 315 12.32 -22.51 -10.65
CA HIS A 315 12.24 -21.31 -11.48
C HIS A 315 12.15 -21.65 -12.97
N GLN A 316 12.90 -22.64 -13.46
CA GLN A 316 12.79 -23.10 -14.85
C GLN A 316 11.42 -23.74 -15.11
N ALA A 317 10.99 -24.66 -14.25
CA ALA A 317 9.71 -25.36 -14.39
C ALA A 317 8.55 -24.38 -14.47
N ILE A 318 8.46 -23.45 -13.51
CA ILE A 318 7.35 -22.51 -13.46
C ILE A 318 7.41 -21.46 -14.58
N ALA A 319 8.60 -21.09 -15.06
CA ALA A 319 8.73 -20.21 -16.21
C ALA A 319 8.20 -20.87 -17.49
N MET A 320 8.48 -22.16 -17.72
CA MET A 320 7.94 -22.89 -18.87
C MET A 320 6.42 -23.05 -18.78
N ILE A 321 5.91 -23.44 -17.61
CA ILE A 321 4.46 -23.51 -17.35
C ILE A 321 3.80 -22.16 -17.62
N GLN A 322 4.42 -21.06 -17.18
CA GLN A 322 3.92 -19.71 -17.43
C GLN A 322 3.78 -19.44 -18.94
N PHE A 323 4.86 -19.60 -19.71
CA PHE A 323 4.82 -19.31 -21.15
C PHE A 323 3.81 -20.20 -21.91
N LYS A 324 3.65 -21.45 -21.48
CA LYS A 324 2.62 -22.36 -22.02
C LYS A 324 1.21 -21.83 -21.72
N LEU A 325 0.94 -21.45 -20.48
CA LEU A 325 -0.38 -20.96 -20.05
C LEU A 325 -0.76 -19.61 -20.69
N GLU A 326 0.20 -18.77 -21.07
CA GLU A 326 -0.06 -17.48 -21.75
C GLU A 326 -0.65 -17.68 -23.15
N ILE A 327 -0.23 -18.71 -23.88
CA ILE A 327 -0.60 -18.95 -25.29
C ILE A 327 -2.13 -19.11 -25.49
N PRO A 328 -2.83 -19.99 -24.74
CA PRO A 328 -4.28 -20.13 -24.86
C PRO A 328 -5.05 -18.84 -24.56
N ILE A 329 -4.54 -17.95 -23.70
CA ILE A 329 -5.19 -16.67 -23.39
C ILE A 329 -5.10 -15.76 -24.60
N ILE A 330 -3.90 -15.59 -25.13
CA ILE A 330 -3.64 -14.72 -26.28
C ILE A 330 -4.47 -15.16 -27.48
N LYS A 331 -4.53 -16.47 -27.76
CA LYS A 331 -5.31 -17.00 -28.88
C LYS A 331 -6.83 -16.81 -28.73
N ARG A 332 -7.37 -16.90 -27.52
CA ARG A 332 -8.82 -16.70 -27.28
C ARG A 332 -9.22 -15.24 -27.11
N ARG A 333 -8.26 -14.33 -26.87
CA ARG A 333 -8.47 -12.88 -26.70
C ARG A 333 -7.67 -12.04 -27.73
N PRO A 334 -7.99 -12.10 -29.04
CA PRO A 334 -7.31 -11.26 -30.03
C PRO A 334 -7.36 -9.75 -29.73
N SER A 335 -8.43 -9.27 -29.07
CA SER A 335 -8.56 -7.86 -28.68
C SER A 335 -7.47 -7.39 -27.71
N PHE A 336 -6.73 -8.30 -27.07
CA PHE A 336 -5.62 -7.94 -26.18
C PHE A 336 -4.39 -7.44 -26.94
N GLU A 337 -4.30 -7.70 -28.26
CA GLU A 337 -3.18 -7.32 -29.14
C GLU A 337 -1.83 -7.85 -28.61
N MET A 338 -1.79 -9.14 -28.30
CA MET A 338 -0.65 -9.81 -27.66
C MET A 338 -0.05 -10.96 -28.49
N GLU A 339 -0.41 -11.09 -29.77
CA GLU A 339 0.09 -12.13 -30.69
C GLU A 339 1.62 -12.13 -30.77
N ASP A 340 2.24 -10.96 -30.55
CA ASP A 340 3.69 -10.84 -30.50
C ASP A 340 4.33 -11.66 -29.37
N ARG A 341 3.56 -11.97 -28.33
CA ARG A 341 3.97 -12.71 -27.13
C ARG A 341 3.75 -14.22 -27.21
N LEU A 342 3.30 -14.77 -28.35
CA LEU A 342 3.30 -16.21 -28.63
C LEU A 342 4.74 -16.74 -28.84
N VAL A 343 5.63 -16.49 -27.88
CA VAL A 343 7.09 -16.62 -28.03
C VAL A 343 7.53 -18.05 -28.28
N LEU A 344 6.91 -19.05 -27.63
CA LEU A 344 7.27 -20.45 -27.85
C LEU A 344 6.93 -20.91 -29.27
N GLU A 345 5.86 -20.40 -29.88
CA GLU A 345 5.51 -20.72 -31.28
C GLU A 345 6.45 -20.09 -32.31
N LYS A 346 7.26 -19.10 -31.88
CA LYS A 346 8.23 -18.39 -32.74
C LYS A 346 9.63 -18.99 -32.67
N VAL A 347 9.86 -20.01 -31.85
CA VAL A 347 11.16 -20.68 -31.68
C VAL A 347 11.35 -21.73 -32.77
N ASP A 348 12.50 -21.69 -33.44
CA ASP A 348 13.03 -22.79 -34.24
C ASP A 348 13.85 -23.69 -33.31
N TYR A 349 13.21 -24.75 -32.80
CA TYR A 349 13.81 -25.66 -31.81
C TYR A 349 14.97 -26.49 -32.35
N ASP A 350 15.01 -26.74 -33.67
CA ASP A 350 16.08 -27.50 -34.31
C ASP A 350 17.37 -26.67 -34.42
N LYS A 351 17.22 -25.37 -34.72
CA LYS A 351 18.36 -24.43 -34.80
C LYS A 351 18.69 -23.76 -33.48
N ASN A 352 17.79 -23.85 -32.50
CA ASN A 352 17.86 -23.14 -31.24
C ASN A 352 17.91 -21.61 -31.43
N GLU A 353 17.03 -21.09 -32.30
CA GLU A 353 16.92 -19.67 -32.65
C GLU A 353 15.47 -19.19 -32.52
N ILE A 354 15.25 -17.88 -32.38
CA ILE A 354 13.92 -17.26 -32.36
C ILE A 354 13.87 -16.07 -33.31
N SER A 355 12.75 -15.92 -34.05
CA SER A 355 12.52 -14.75 -34.91
C SER A 355 11.45 -13.83 -34.31
N ILE A 356 11.87 -12.69 -33.77
CA ILE A 356 11.01 -11.68 -33.14
C ILE A 356 11.46 -10.27 -33.54
N TYR A 357 10.51 -9.33 -33.62
CA TYR A 357 10.78 -7.93 -33.96
C TYR A 357 11.58 -7.74 -35.27
N GLY A 358 11.35 -8.63 -36.25
CA GLY A 358 12.03 -8.60 -37.56
C GLY A 358 13.50 -9.05 -37.54
N LYS A 359 14.01 -9.60 -36.43
CA LYS A 359 15.38 -10.13 -36.32
C LYS A 359 15.37 -11.56 -35.76
N THR A 360 16.33 -12.36 -36.21
CA THR A 360 16.58 -13.71 -35.68
C THR A 360 17.69 -13.65 -34.64
N TYR A 361 17.49 -14.33 -33.51
CA TYR A 361 18.41 -14.37 -32.39
C TYR A 361 18.74 -15.82 -32.01
N PRO A 362 20.01 -16.15 -31.74
CA PRO A 362 20.35 -17.42 -31.11
C PRO A 362 19.85 -17.44 -29.66
N LEU A 363 19.38 -18.59 -29.22
CA LEU A 363 18.92 -18.81 -27.85
C LEU A 363 20.07 -19.40 -27.00
N LYS A 364 20.14 -18.98 -25.73
CA LYS A 364 21.04 -19.51 -24.70
C LYS A 364 20.27 -19.97 -23.48
N ASP A 365 20.93 -20.73 -22.59
CA ASP A 365 20.38 -21.11 -21.28
C ASP A 365 19.00 -21.79 -21.37
N THR A 366 18.74 -22.49 -22.47
CA THR A 366 17.43 -23.03 -22.85
C THR A 366 17.02 -24.20 -21.98
N CYS A 367 15.74 -24.26 -21.63
CA CYS A 367 15.15 -25.30 -20.79
C CYS A 367 13.81 -25.81 -21.36
N PHE A 368 13.75 -26.02 -22.68
CA PHE A 368 12.51 -26.39 -23.39
C PHE A 368 12.18 -27.90 -23.35
N SER A 369 12.74 -28.65 -22.40
CA SER A 369 12.61 -30.12 -22.34
C SER A 369 11.15 -30.61 -22.26
N THR A 370 10.27 -29.79 -21.71
CA THR A 370 8.85 -30.10 -21.52
C THR A 370 7.95 -29.54 -22.63
N VAL A 371 8.50 -28.82 -23.61
CA VAL A 371 7.71 -28.15 -24.65
C VAL A 371 7.45 -29.11 -25.82
N ASP A 372 6.18 -29.30 -26.18
CA ASP A 372 5.80 -30.00 -27.40
C ASP A 372 5.97 -29.05 -28.60
N THR A 373 6.88 -29.36 -29.52
CA THR A 373 7.16 -28.48 -30.67
C THR A 373 6.01 -28.37 -31.66
N GLN A 374 5.05 -29.31 -31.63
CA GLN A 374 3.84 -29.26 -32.47
C GLN A 374 2.70 -28.50 -31.80
N ASP A 375 2.69 -28.45 -30.46
CA ASP A 375 1.70 -27.69 -29.68
C ASP A 375 2.36 -27.01 -28.47
N PRO A 376 3.14 -25.91 -28.69
CA PRO A 376 3.98 -25.33 -27.65
C PRO A 376 3.23 -24.75 -26.46
N GLY A 377 1.92 -24.54 -26.57
CA GLY A 377 1.05 -24.06 -25.48
C GLY A 377 0.52 -25.17 -24.57
N LYS A 378 0.71 -26.44 -24.94
CA LYS A 378 0.16 -27.57 -24.20
C LYS A 378 0.97 -27.86 -22.94
N LEU A 379 0.28 -27.91 -21.81
CA LEU A 379 0.87 -28.42 -20.57
C LEU A 379 1.03 -29.95 -20.61
N LEU A 380 2.08 -30.44 -19.97
CA LEU A 380 2.17 -31.85 -19.61
C LEU A 380 1.07 -32.20 -18.58
N PRO A 381 0.58 -33.44 -18.54
CA PRO A 381 -0.39 -33.87 -17.53
C PRO A 381 0.06 -33.56 -16.10
N GLU A 382 1.36 -33.75 -15.82
CA GLU A 382 1.96 -33.48 -14.51
C GLU A 382 2.02 -31.98 -14.20
N GLU A 383 2.31 -31.13 -15.20
CA GLU A 383 2.27 -29.67 -15.06
C GLU A 383 0.85 -29.18 -14.74
N GLU A 384 -0.15 -29.71 -15.43
CA GLU A 384 -1.56 -29.38 -15.20
C GLU A 384 -2.02 -29.81 -13.80
N GLU A 385 -1.65 -31.01 -13.36
CA GLU A 385 -1.96 -31.50 -12.01
C GLU A 385 -1.34 -30.62 -10.93
N VAL A 386 -0.06 -30.23 -11.08
CA VAL A 386 0.62 -29.32 -10.15
C VAL A 386 -0.09 -27.98 -10.07
N MET A 387 -0.42 -27.37 -11.21
CA MET A 387 -1.11 -26.07 -11.22
C MET A 387 -2.50 -26.13 -10.61
N ASN A 388 -3.26 -27.19 -10.87
CA ASN A 388 -4.59 -27.39 -10.27
C ASN A 388 -4.52 -27.54 -8.74
N LYS A 389 -3.56 -28.33 -8.24
CA LYS A 389 -3.36 -28.52 -6.78
C LYS A 389 -2.92 -27.23 -6.11
N LEU A 390 -1.95 -26.52 -6.69
CA LEU A 390 -1.46 -25.25 -6.15
C LEU A 390 -2.58 -24.20 -6.11
N LEU A 391 -3.35 -24.06 -7.19
CA LEU A 391 -4.48 -23.12 -7.23
C LEU A 391 -5.49 -23.41 -6.11
N LEU A 392 -5.85 -24.69 -5.92
CA LEU A 392 -6.75 -25.10 -4.85
C LEU A 392 -6.17 -24.76 -3.46
N SER A 393 -4.87 -25.03 -3.22
CA SER A 393 -4.20 -24.69 -1.97
C SER A 393 -4.17 -23.18 -1.70
N PHE A 394 -3.90 -22.36 -2.72
CA PHE A 394 -3.98 -20.89 -2.62
C PHE A 394 -5.38 -20.44 -2.20
N GLN A 395 -6.42 -20.97 -2.83
CA GLN A 395 -7.81 -20.61 -2.53
C GLN A 395 -8.27 -21.05 -1.13
N GLN A 396 -7.68 -22.12 -0.60
CA GLN A 396 -7.99 -22.71 0.71
C GLN A 396 -7.16 -22.15 1.86
N SER A 397 -6.04 -21.46 1.59
CA SER A 397 -5.23 -20.81 2.63
C SER A 397 -6.04 -19.73 3.36
N GLU A 398 -6.26 -19.91 4.67
CA GLU A 398 -7.03 -18.97 5.51
C GLU A 398 -6.37 -17.59 5.54
N LYS A 399 -5.06 -17.54 5.81
CA LYS A 399 -4.31 -16.29 5.91
C LYS A 399 -4.33 -15.53 4.58
N LEU A 400 -4.12 -16.23 3.47
CA LEU A 400 -4.17 -15.61 2.14
C LEU A 400 -5.57 -15.10 1.82
N LYS A 401 -6.61 -15.89 2.11
CA LYS A 401 -8.01 -15.46 1.95
C LYS A 401 -8.29 -14.18 2.72
N ARG A 402 -7.87 -14.09 3.98
CA ARG A 402 -8.04 -12.89 4.83
C ARG A 402 -7.33 -11.68 4.22
N HIS A 403 -6.10 -11.84 3.74
CA HIS A 403 -5.33 -10.77 3.11
C HIS A 403 -5.95 -10.29 1.79
N MET A 404 -6.31 -11.21 0.90
CA MET A 404 -6.93 -10.87 -0.38
C MET A 404 -8.32 -10.24 -0.18
N SER A 405 -9.11 -10.72 0.78
CA SER A 405 -10.41 -10.12 1.12
C SER A 405 -10.25 -8.67 1.56
N PHE A 406 -9.20 -8.38 2.33
CA PHE A 406 -8.89 -7.02 2.75
C PHE A 406 -8.47 -6.13 1.57
N LEU A 407 -7.63 -6.63 0.66
CA LEU A 407 -7.28 -5.90 -0.58
C LEU A 407 -8.51 -5.60 -1.43
N MET A 408 -9.47 -6.52 -1.52
CA MET A 408 -10.71 -6.29 -2.26
C MET A 408 -11.63 -5.28 -1.57
N GLN A 409 -11.63 -5.26 -0.23
CA GLN A 409 -12.47 -4.36 0.56
C GLN A 409 -11.92 -2.92 0.60
N LYS A 410 -10.59 -2.76 0.70
CA LYS A 410 -9.93 -1.45 0.88
C LYS A 410 -9.24 -0.94 -0.38
N GLY A 411 -9.02 -1.81 -1.36
CA GLY A 411 -8.28 -1.49 -2.56
C GLY A 411 -9.17 -1.11 -3.75
N LYS A 412 -8.58 -0.28 -4.61
CA LYS A 412 -9.13 0.22 -5.88
C LYS A 412 -8.00 0.39 -6.90
N LEU A 413 -8.31 0.49 -8.19
CA LEU A 413 -7.28 0.85 -9.19
C LEU A 413 -6.84 2.31 -9.06
N TYR A 414 -7.75 3.19 -8.66
CA TYR A 414 -7.48 4.60 -8.42
C TYR A 414 -8.41 5.13 -7.31
N LEU A 415 -8.06 6.28 -6.73
CA LEU A 415 -8.91 6.94 -5.76
C LEU A 415 -8.84 8.47 -5.87
N PRO A 416 -9.98 9.15 -6.13
CA PRO A 416 -10.10 10.60 -5.90
C PRO A 416 -10.30 10.89 -4.40
N TYR A 417 -9.31 11.48 -3.75
CA TYR A 417 -9.33 11.76 -2.30
C TYR A 417 -8.81 13.16 -1.96
N ASN A 418 -9.62 13.94 -1.27
CA ASN A 418 -9.34 15.30 -0.79
C ASN A 418 -8.74 16.24 -1.86
N GLY A 419 -9.30 16.14 -3.08
CA GLY A 419 -8.89 16.94 -4.24
C GLY A 419 -7.75 16.34 -5.06
N ASN A 420 -7.18 15.20 -4.63
CA ASN A 420 -6.07 14.53 -5.32
C ASN A 420 -6.54 13.25 -6.01
N LEU A 421 -5.82 12.84 -7.05
CA LEU A 421 -5.95 11.54 -7.70
C LEU A 421 -4.79 10.65 -7.26
N LEU A 422 -5.12 9.50 -6.65
CA LEU A 422 -4.14 8.51 -6.22
C LEU A 422 -4.13 7.37 -7.24
N ILE A 423 -2.96 7.06 -7.81
CA ILE A 423 -2.76 5.97 -8.78
C ILE A 423 -1.40 5.31 -8.57
N HIS A 424 -1.32 3.98 -8.72
CA HIS A 424 -0.04 3.29 -8.62
C HIS A 424 0.75 3.34 -9.93
N GLY A 425 0.25 2.72 -11.00
CA GLY A 425 0.97 2.64 -12.28
C GLY A 425 0.89 3.91 -13.13
N CYS A 426 -0.01 3.93 -14.11
CA CYS A 426 -0.16 5.00 -15.09
C CYS A 426 -1.61 5.12 -15.58
N ILE A 427 -1.88 6.21 -16.31
CA ILE A 427 -3.08 6.33 -17.14
C ILE A 427 -2.63 6.14 -18.60
N PRO A 428 -3.14 5.12 -19.32
CA PRO A 428 -2.72 4.84 -20.70
C PRO A 428 -3.02 6.01 -21.64
N VAL A 429 -1.98 6.55 -22.27
CA VAL A 429 -2.07 7.68 -23.19
C VAL A 429 -1.18 7.48 -24.41
N ASP A 430 -1.56 8.08 -25.52
CA ASP A 430 -0.81 8.03 -26.77
C ASP A 430 0.26 9.14 -26.85
N GLU A 431 0.98 9.17 -27.98
CA GLU A 431 2.05 10.15 -28.20
C GLU A 431 1.54 11.60 -28.35
N GLN A 432 0.23 11.78 -28.54
CA GLN A 432 -0.44 13.08 -28.67
C GLN A 432 -1.07 13.53 -27.34
N GLY A 433 -1.01 12.70 -26.29
CA GLY A 433 -1.64 12.97 -25.00
C GLY A 433 -3.15 12.72 -25.00
N GLU A 434 -3.68 11.95 -25.96
CA GLU A 434 -5.04 11.42 -25.88
C GLU A 434 -5.08 10.13 -25.06
N MET A 435 -6.18 9.94 -24.32
CA MET A 435 -6.38 8.72 -23.54
C MET A 435 -6.56 7.54 -24.50
N GLU A 436 -5.73 6.52 -24.38
CA GLU A 436 -5.82 5.34 -25.24
C GLU A 436 -7.12 4.59 -24.98
N ALA A 437 -7.72 4.09 -26.06
CA ALA A 437 -8.94 3.31 -26.00
C ALA A 437 -8.62 1.82 -26.12
N PHE A 438 -9.32 1.00 -25.35
CA PHE A 438 -9.20 -0.45 -25.33
C PHE A 438 -10.58 -1.09 -25.46
N GLU A 439 -10.69 -2.12 -26.30
CA GLU A 439 -11.96 -2.80 -26.56
C GLU A 439 -12.16 -3.97 -25.60
N ILE A 440 -13.25 -3.92 -24.83
CA ILE A 440 -13.69 -4.98 -23.92
C ILE A 440 -15.14 -5.31 -24.28
N GLU A 441 -15.42 -6.58 -24.59
CA GLU A 441 -16.77 -7.04 -24.99
C GLU A 441 -17.39 -6.28 -26.19
N GLY A 442 -16.56 -5.76 -27.09
CA GLY A 442 -17.00 -4.98 -28.26
C GLY A 442 -17.32 -3.52 -27.97
N GLU A 443 -17.11 -3.06 -26.72
CA GLU A 443 -17.23 -1.67 -26.33
C GLU A 443 -15.84 -1.07 -26.11
N SER A 444 -15.66 0.17 -26.60
CA SER A 444 -14.38 0.88 -26.51
C SER A 444 -14.37 1.78 -25.28
N HIS A 445 -13.44 1.53 -24.36
CA HIS A 445 -13.29 2.26 -23.10
C HIS A 445 -11.97 3.02 -23.06
N LYS A 446 -11.94 4.20 -22.43
CA LYS A 446 -10.72 5.01 -22.30
C LYS A 446 -10.72 5.83 -21.00
N GLY A 447 -9.54 6.31 -20.60
CA GLY A 447 -9.39 7.16 -19.41
C GLY A 447 -9.98 6.49 -18.16
N ARG A 448 -10.71 7.26 -17.36
CA ARG A 448 -11.39 6.77 -16.15
C ARG A 448 -12.29 5.57 -16.40
N ASP A 449 -13.07 5.59 -17.48
CA ASP A 449 -14.05 4.54 -17.78
C ASP A 449 -13.36 3.18 -17.99
N LEU A 450 -12.18 3.18 -18.65
CA LEU A 450 -11.37 1.97 -18.81
C LEU A 450 -10.92 1.40 -17.45
N LEU A 451 -10.48 2.25 -16.52
CA LEU A 451 -10.08 1.81 -15.19
C LEU A 451 -11.28 1.28 -14.39
N ASP A 452 -12.46 1.92 -14.51
CA ASP A 452 -13.69 1.44 -13.88
C ASP A 452 -14.10 0.06 -14.43
N VAL A 453 -13.94 -0.19 -15.73
CA VAL A 453 -14.19 -1.50 -16.36
C VAL A 453 -13.19 -2.55 -15.87
N PHE A 454 -11.88 -2.24 -15.85
CA PHE A 454 -10.88 -3.16 -15.32
C PHE A 454 -11.15 -3.54 -13.86
N GLU A 455 -11.48 -2.57 -13.01
CA GLU A 455 -11.79 -2.84 -11.60
C GLU A 455 -13.03 -3.74 -11.45
N ARG A 456 -14.08 -3.53 -12.27
CA ARG A 456 -15.25 -4.42 -12.29
C ARG A 456 -14.87 -5.86 -12.62
N HIS A 457 -14.01 -6.09 -13.60
CA HIS A 457 -13.55 -7.44 -13.96
C HIS A 457 -12.67 -8.08 -12.88
N VAL A 458 -11.78 -7.32 -12.23
CA VAL A 458 -11.00 -7.82 -11.09
C VAL A 458 -11.92 -8.29 -9.96
N ARG A 459 -12.96 -7.50 -9.64
CA ARG A 459 -13.97 -7.87 -8.64
C ARG A 459 -14.79 -9.09 -9.07
N HIS A 460 -15.21 -9.13 -10.34
CA HIS A 460 -15.96 -10.27 -10.88
C HIS A 460 -15.16 -11.58 -10.81
N ALA A 461 -13.88 -11.57 -11.23
CA ALA A 461 -13.01 -12.74 -11.15
C ALA A 461 -12.82 -13.19 -9.70
N TYR A 462 -12.63 -12.25 -8.77
CA TYR A 462 -12.48 -12.55 -7.34
C TYR A 462 -13.71 -13.26 -6.76
N ASP A 463 -14.91 -12.82 -7.13
CA ASP A 463 -16.17 -13.37 -6.64
C ASP A 463 -16.51 -14.75 -7.28
N HIS A 464 -15.99 -15.03 -8.49
CA HIS A 464 -16.23 -16.26 -9.27
C HIS A 464 -14.94 -17.07 -9.48
N LYS A 465 -14.18 -17.27 -8.41
CA LYS A 465 -12.83 -17.85 -8.42
C LYS A 465 -12.72 -19.30 -8.95
N GLU A 466 -13.84 -19.98 -9.13
CA GLU A 466 -13.92 -21.29 -9.79
C GLU A 466 -13.79 -21.22 -11.32
N LEU A 467 -14.04 -20.04 -11.91
CA LEU A 467 -13.81 -19.79 -13.33
C LEU A 467 -12.32 -19.50 -13.55
N THR A 468 -11.74 -20.07 -14.61
CA THR A 468 -10.28 -19.98 -14.83
C THR A 468 -9.89 -19.53 -16.25
N ASP A 469 -10.86 -19.43 -17.16
CA ASP A 469 -10.67 -19.14 -18.59
C ASP A 469 -11.68 -18.11 -19.15
N ASP A 470 -12.46 -17.46 -18.27
CA ASP A 470 -13.37 -16.40 -18.65
C ASP A 470 -12.65 -15.06 -18.87
N LEU A 471 -13.36 -14.10 -19.48
CA LEU A 471 -12.80 -12.80 -19.83
C LEU A 471 -12.27 -12.04 -18.60
N SER A 472 -12.98 -12.11 -17.47
CA SER A 472 -12.59 -11.37 -16.28
C SER A 472 -11.27 -11.89 -15.73
N THR A 473 -11.12 -13.23 -15.63
CA THR A 473 -9.88 -13.87 -15.21
C THR A 473 -8.71 -13.54 -16.14
N ASP A 474 -8.96 -13.49 -17.45
CA ASP A 474 -7.96 -13.10 -18.45
C ASP A 474 -7.55 -11.63 -18.34
N LEU A 475 -8.51 -10.74 -18.06
CA LEU A 475 -8.26 -9.31 -17.86
C LEU A 475 -7.45 -9.04 -16.58
N VAL A 476 -7.62 -9.84 -15.53
CA VAL A 476 -6.77 -9.71 -14.33
C VAL A 476 -5.30 -9.98 -14.68
N TRP A 477 -5.02 -11.01 -15.48
CA TRP A 477 -3.68 -11.23 -16.01
C TRP A 477 -3.24 -10.13 -16.99
N TYR A 478 -4.15 -9.64 -17.83
CA TYR A 478 -3.84 -8.53 -18.75
C TYR A 478 -3.37 -7.28 -18.00
N LEU A 479 -3.93 -6.96 -16.83
CA LEU A 479 -3.46 -5.85 -16.01
C LEU A 479 -1.97 -5.96 -15.63
N TRP A 480 -1.41 -7.17 -15.56
CA TRP A 480 0.02 -7.37 -15.26
C TRP A 480 0.95 -7.04 -16.45
N THR A 481 0.51 -7.23 -17.70
CA THR A 481 1.43 -7.29 -18.87
C THR A 481 0.93 -6.59 -20.14
N GLY A 482 -0.35 -6.23 -20.17
CA GLY A 482 -1.03 -5.64 -21.33
C GLY A 482 -0.60 -4.19 -21.59
N LYS A 483 -0.48 -3.83 -22.86
CA LYS A 483 0.02 -2.50 -23.26
C LYS A 483 -0.91 -1.32 -22.90
N TYR A 484 -2.21 -1.60 -22.72
CA TYR A 484 -3.20 -0.63 -22.25
C TYR A 484 -3.52 -0.77 -20.75
N SER A 485 -2.76 -1.59 -20.02
CA SER A 485 -2.93 -1.71 -18.58
C SER A 485 -2.50 -0.44 -17.86
N SER A 486 -3.33 0.01 -16.92
CA SER A 486 -3.01 1.08 -15.99
C SER A 486 -1.96 0.69 -14.95
N LEU A 487 -1.61 -0.58 -14.79
CA LEU A 487 -0.63 -1.06 -13.80
C LEU A 487 0.70 -1.46 -14.41
N PHE A 488 0.74 -1.85 -15.69
CA PHE A 488 1.98 -2.27 -16.33
C PHE A 488 2.83 -1.09 -16.81
N GLY A 489 2.21 -0.16 -17.56
CA GLY A 489 2.88 1.06 -18.04
C GLY A 489 3.98 0.86 -19.09
N LYS A 490 4.01 -0.29 -19.76
CA LYS A 490 4.95 -0.55 -20.87
C LYS A 490 4.20 -1.17 -22.03
N ARG A 491 4.82 -1.17 -23.21
CA ARG A 491 4.23 -1.70 -24.44
C ARG A 491 4.41 -3.21 -24.60
N ALA A 492 5.43 -3.78 -23.97
CA ALA A 492 5.67 -5.23 -23.98
C ALA A 492 6.49 -5.65 -22.75
N MET A 493 6.26 -6.88 -22.29
CA MET A 493 7.04 -7.51 -21.21
C MET A 493 8.07 -8.48 -21.80
N THR A 494 9.35 -8.15 -21.76
CA THR A 494 10.40 -8.92 -22.46
C THR A 494 11.01 -10.01 -21.57
N THR A 495 10.18 -10.76 -20.83
CA THR A 495 10.71 -11.72 -19.85
C THR A 495 11.41 -12.90 -20.53
N PHE A 496 10.83 -13.43 -21.60
CA PHE A 496 11.44 -14.51 -22.38
C PHE A 496 12.82 -14.09 -22.91
N GLU A 497 12.88 -12.91 -23.50
CA GLU A 497 14.10 -12.35 -24.09
C GLU A 497 15.20 -12.19 -23.04
N ARG A 498 14.87 -11.78 -21.81
CA ARG A 498 15.82 -11.64 -20.71
C ARG A 498 16.42 -12.98 -20.25
N TYR A 499 15.69 -14.09 -20.41
CA TYR A 499 16.22 -15.42 -20.05
C TYR A 499 17.07 -15.97 -21.18
N PHE A 500 16.59 -15.92 -22.41
CA PHE A 500 17.13 -16.75 -23.49
C PHE A 500 17.90 -15.98 -24.56
N ILE A 501 17.86 -14.65 -24.60
CA ILE A 501 18.54 -13.85 -25.62
C ILE A 501 19.64 -13.01 -24.98
N GLU A 502 20.86 -13.09 -25.52
CA GLU A 502 21.98 -12.29 -25.01
C GLU A 502 21.93 -10.82 -25.44
N ASP A 503 21.43 -10.55 -26.65
CA ASP A 503 21.33 -9.20 -27.21
C ASP A 503 20.35 -8.34 -26.41
N LYS A 504 20.89 -7.42 -25.61
CA LYS A 504 20.13 -6.49 -24.76
C LYS A 504 19.19 -5.55 -25.52
N ALA A 505 19.35 -5.39 -26.83
CA ALA A 505 18.39 -4.63 -27.64
C ALA A 505 16.98 -5.26 -27.56
N SER A 506 16.91 -6.60 -27.50
CA SER A 506 15.67 -7.37 -27.34
C SER A 506 15.02 -7.23 -25.95
N HIS A 507 15.76 -6.73 -24.95
CA HIS A 507 15.28 -6.58 -23.57
C HIS A 507 14.63 -5.22 -23.31
N LYS A 508 14.56 -4.36 -24.32
CA LYS A 508 13.98 -3.03 -24.20
C LYS A 508 12.47 -3.15 -24.16
N GLU A 509 11.89 -2.60 -23.10
CA GLU A 509 10.45 -2.51 -22.91
C GLU A 509 10.05 -1.04 -23.08
N PRO A 510 9.48 -0.64 -24.24
CA PRO A 510 9.07 0.75 -24.46
C PRO A 510 8.06 1.15 -23.39
N LYS A 511 8.27 2.31 -22.77
CA LYS A 511 7.37 2.84 -21.76
C LYS A 511 6.12 3.44 -22.42
N ASN A 512 5.00 3.42 -21.71
CA ASN A 512 3.83 4.19 -22.13
C ASN A 512 4.18 5.70 -22.14
N PRO A 513 3.68 6.48 -23.12
CA PRO A 513 3.85 7.92 -23.19
C PRO A 513 3.58 8.71 -21.92
N TYR A 514 2.68 8.21 -21.07
CA TYR A 514 2.41 8.71 -19.72
C TYR A 514 3.67 9.14 -18.96
N TYR A 515 4.75 8.35 -19.01
CA TYR A 515 5.93 8.60 -18.18
C TYR A 515 6.74 9.83 -18.58
N TYR A 516 6.58 10.32 -19.82
CA TYR A 516 7.15 11.60 -20.23
C TYR A 516 6.10 12.71 -20.18
N LEU A 517 4.84 12.42 -20.52
CA LEU A 517 3.76 13.41 -20.49
C LEU A 517 3.36 13.84 -19.07
N ARG A 518 3.69 13.06 -18.04
CA ARG A 518 3.44 13.43 -16.64
C ARG A 518 4.25 14.64 -16.16
N GLU A 519 5.20 15.13 -16.96
CA GLU A 519 5.93 16.37 -16.71
C GLU A 519 5.21 17.60 -17.28
N ASP A 520 4.21 17.40 -18.15
CA ASP A 520 3.43 18.46 -18.78
C ASP A 520 2.20 18.85 -17.93
N VAL A 521 2.08 20.14 -17.62
CA VAL A 521 1.02 20.68 -16.76
C VAL A 521 -0.37 20.50 -17.39
N ASP A 522 -0.51 20.73 -18.69
CA ASP A 522 -1.80 20.64 -19.37
C ASP A 522 -2.28 19.19 -19.45
N MET A 523 -1.35 18.24 -19.58
CA MET A 523 -1.67 16.83 -19.52
C MET A 523 -2.19 16.42 -18.14
N ILE A 524 -1.54 16.84 -17.05
CA ILE A 524 -2.02 16.56 -15.69
C ILE A 524 -3.41 17.16 -15.47
N ARG A 525 -3.64 18.39 -15.94
CA ARG A 525 -4.95 19.05 -15.88
C ARG A 525 -6.02 18.28 -16.65
N LYS A 526 -5.68 17.73 -17.82
CA LYS A 526 -6.57 16.89 -18.63
C LYS A 526 -6.94 15.61 -17.90
N MET A 527 -5.96 14.93 -17.30
CA MET A 527 -6.20 13.74 -16.47
C MET A 527 -7.11 14.07 -15.29
N LEU A 528 -6.82 15.11 -14.51
CA LEU A 528 -7.65 15.49 -13.35
C LEU A 528 -9.12 15.73 -13.74
N LYS A 529 -9.38 16.39 -14.88
CA LYS A 529 -10.74 16.60 -15.40
C LYS A 529 -11.44 15.29 -15.74
N ASP A 530 -10.75 14.36 -16.38
CA ASP A 530 -11.29 13.03 -16.74
C ASP A 530 -11.74 12.25 -15.50
N PHE A 531 -11.04 12.44 -14.37
CA PHE A 531 -11.38 11.85 -13.07
C PHE A 531 -12.37 12.68 -12.23
N GLY A 532 -12.92 13.76 -12.79
CA GLY A 532 -13.89 14.62 -12.11
C GLY A 532 -13.30 15.51 -11.00
N LEU A 533 -12.00 15.78 -11.05
CA LEU A 533 -11.29 16.64 -10.10
C LEU A 533 -11.07 18.04 -10.67
N ASN A 534 -10.84 19.00 -9.77
CA ASN A 534 -10.51 20.37 -10.16
C ASN A 534 -9.07 20.42 -10.72
N PRO A 535 -8.86 20.78 -12.00
CA PRO A 535 -7.52 20.83 -12.60
C PRO A 535 -6.64 21.96 -12.05
N ASP A 536 -7.22 23.01 -11.48
CA ASP A 536 -6.48 24.16 -10.97
C ASP A 536 -5.90 23.88 -9.57
N GLU A 537 -6.63 23.13 -8.74
CA GLU A 537 -6.26 22.83 -7.35
C GLU A 537 -5.70 21.41 -7.17
N GLY A 538 -6.18 20.46 -7.96
CA GLY A 538 -5.90 19.04 -7.79
C GLY A 538 -4.47 18.65 -8.17
N ARG A 539 -4.03 17.53 -7.61
CA ARG A 539 -2.73 16.90 -7.87
C ARG A 539 -2.91 15.41 -8.13
N ILE A 540 -1.97 14.82 -8.88
CA ILE A 540 -1.84 13.38 -9.03
C ILE A 540 -0.71 12.89 -8.13
N ILE A 541 -0.98 11.89 -7.31
CA ILE A 541 -0.02 11.21 -6.45
C ILE A 541 0.20 9.83 -7.06
N ASN A 542 1.40 9.57 -7.57
CA ASN A 542 1.73 8.43 -8.40
C ASN A 542 2.82 7.53 -7.80
N GLY A 543 2.56 6.22 -7.72
CA GLY A 543 3.51 5.17 -7.30
C GLY A 543 4.39 4.59 -8.44
N HIS A 544 4.84 3.34 -8.26
CA HIS A 544 5.40 2.40 -9.25
C HIS A 544 6.79 2.70 -9.83
N THR A 545 7.05 3.95 -10.20
CA THR A 545 8.34 4.30 -10.82
C THR A 545 9.35 4.84 -9.82
N PRO A 546 10.52 4.20 -9.69
CA PRO A 546 11.56 4.73 -8.85
C PRO A 546 12.11 6.03 -9.42
N VAL A 547 12.21 7.04 -8.55
CA VAL A 547 12.76 8.36 -8.87
C VAL A 547 14.28 8.27 -8.81
N LYS A 548 14.94 8.52 -9.94
CA LYS A 548 16.41 8.45 -10.03
C LYS A 548 17.03 9.80 -9.69
N GLU A 549 17.04 10.12 -8.40
CA GLU A 549 17.56 11.40 -7.93
C GLU A 549 19.06 11.57 -8.22
N ILE A 550 19.84 10.49 -8.20
CA ILE A 550 21.25 10.48 -8.63
C ILE A 550 21.41 11.01 -10.07
N ASP A 551 20.43 10.72 -10.94
CA ASP A 551 20.41 11.15 -12.34
C ASP A 551 19.76 12.55 -12.51
N GLY A 552 19.41 13.23 -11.41
CA GLY A 552 18.80 14.56 -11.39
C GLY A 552 17.27 14.58 -11.57
N GLU A 553 16.58 13.44 -11.45
CA GLU A 553 15.12 13.39 -11.56
C GLU A 553 14.44 14.03 -10.33
N ASP A 554 13.49 14.95 -10.57
CA ASP A 554 12.66 15.54 -9.52
C ASP A 554 11.38 14.69 -9.29
N PRO A 555 11.08 14.28 -8.04
CA PRO A 555 9.79 13.67 -7.70
C PRO A 555 8.60 14.63 -7.81
N ILE A 556 8.84 15.95 -7.76
CA ILE A 556 7.83 16.99 -7.95
C ILE A 556 7.86 17.40 -9.43
N LYS A 557 6.82 17.01 -10.18
CA LYS A 557 6.72 17.20 -11.63
C LYS A 557 5.55 18.12 -11.97
N ALA A 558 5.55 18.63 -13.20
CA ALA A 558 4.47 19.44 -13.75
C ALA A 558 4.03 20.58 -12.81
N ASP A 559 5.01 21.40 -12.37
CA ASP A 559 4.77 22.55 -11.47
C ASP A 559 4.00 22.18 -10.19
N GLY A 560 4.38 21.05 -9.58
CA GLY A 560 3.78 20.56 -8.34
C GLY A 560 2.42 19.89 -8.49
N LYS A 561 1.94 19.66 -9.73
CA LYS A 561 0.68 18.94 -9.99
C LYS A 561 0.84 17.42 -10.05
N MET A 562 2.04 16.91 -10.29
CA MET A 562 2.34 15.48 -10.26
C MET A 562 3.39 15.21 -9.18
N LEU A 563 3.06 14.34 -8.23
CA LEU A 563 3.92 13.93 -7.13
C LEU A 563 4.20 12.44 -7.26
N VAL A 564 5.44 12.10 -7.59
CA VAL A 564 5.88 10.72 -7.67
C VAL A 564 6.41 10.30 -6.30
N ILE A 565 5.73 9.34 -5.68
CA ILE A 565 6.17 8.71 -4.45
C ILE A 565 6.62 7.28 -4.78
N ASP A 566 7.89 6.99 -4.59
CA ASP A 566 8.37 5.61 -4.57
C ASP A 566 8.89 5.38 -3.17
N GLY A 567 8.31 4.42 -2.45
CA GLY A 567 8.72 4.16 -1.07
C GLY A 567 10.16 3.68 -0.96
N GLY A 568 10.84 3.32 -2.06
CA GLY A 568 12.28 2.97 -2.09
C GLY A 568 12.64 1.86 -1.10
N PHE A 569 11.62 1.18 -0.58
CA PHE A 569 11.73 0.18 0.47
C PHE A 569 12.52 -1.01 -0.06
N SER A 570 12.31 -1.33 -1.35
CA SER A 570 13.06 -2.37 -2.04
C SER A 570 14.56 -2.01 -2.13
N LYS A 571 15.38 -2.76 -1.41
CA LYS A 571 16.85 -2.63 -1.42
C LYS A 571 17.45 -2.76 -2.83
N ALA A 572 16.75 -3.42 -3.76
CA ALA A 572 17.17 -3.56 -5.14
C ALA A 572 17.25 -2.22 -5.90
N TYR A 573 16.42 -1.24 -5.54
CA TYR A 573 16.37 0.06 -6.21
C TYR A 573 17.27 1.11 -5.57
N GLN A 574 17.64 0.95 -4.30
CA GLN A 574 18.44 1.91 -3.54
C GLN A 574 19.77 2.28 -4.21
N LYS A 575 20.41 1.33 -4.91
CA LYS A 575 21.64 1.59 -5.70
C LYS A 575 21.43 2.56 -6.87
N THR A 576 20.20 2.67 -7.35
CA THR A 576 19.81 3.45 -8.52
C THR A 576 19.15 4.78 -8.13
N THR A 577 18.44 4.81 -7.00
CA THR A 577 17.71 5.99 -6.50
C THR A 577 18.60 6.89 -5.64
N GLY A 578 19.54 6.31 -4.86
CA GLY A 578 20.41 7.06 -3.95
C GLY A 578 19.80 7.43 -2.60
N ILE A 579 18.52 7.13 -2.41
CA ILE A 579 17.75 7.35 -1.18
C ILE A 579 16.88 6.12 -0.89
N ALA A 580 16.36 6.00 0.34
CA ALA A 580 15.43 4.95 0.75
C ALA A 580 13.96 5.31 0.44
N GLY A 581 13.75 6.12 -0.60
CA GLY A 581 12.43 6.48 -1.12
C GLY A 581 11.82 7.74 -0.52
N TYR A 582 10.59 8.00 -0.96
CA TYR A 582 9.78 9.16 -0.64
C TYR A 582 8.45 8.75 -0.02
N THR A 583 8.05 9.46 1.03
CA THR A 583 6.66 9.46 1.49
C THR A 583 6.09 10.87 1.38
N LEU A 584 4.77 10.96 1.30
CA LEU A 584 4.07 12.24 1.29
C LEU A 584 3.26 12.39 2.57
N LEU A 585 3.26 13.60 3.12
CA LEU A 585 2.41 14.01 4.22
C LEU A 585 1.50 15.13 3.75
N TYR A 586 0.18 14.97 3.92
CA TYR A 586 -0.78 16.01 3.60
C TYR A 586 -1.60 16.39 4.83
N ASN A 587 -1.30 17.54 5.43
CA ASN A 587 -1.97 18.03 6.64
C ASN A 587 -2.80 19.29 6.34
N SER A 588 -3.34 19.93 7.38
CA SER A 588 -4.18 21.13 7.23
C SER A 588 -3.44 22.36 6.67
N PHE A 589 -2.12 22.37 6.65
CA PHE A 589 -1.29 23.48 6.16
C PHE A 589 -0.71 23.26 4.76
N GLY A 590 -0.79 22.03 4.22
CA GLY A 590 -0.20 21.74 2.91
C GLY A 590 0.49 20.38 2.86
N MET A 591 1.26 20.19 1.80
CA MET A 591 1.90 18.94 1.43
C MET A 591 3.41 19.01 1.63
N GLN A 592 3.96 17.93 2.21
CA GLN A 592 5.39 17.79 2.44
C GLN A 592 5.85 16.43 1.94
N LEU A 593 6.80 16.45 1.01
CA LEU A 593 7.47 15.25 0.54
C LEU A 593 8.67 14.99 1.46
N VAL A 594 8.77 13.78 1.99
CA VAL A 594 9.82 13.37 2.92
C VAL A 594 10.71 12.36 2.23
N ALA A 595 11.96 12.73 1.97
CA ALA A 595 12.98 11.82 1.47
C ALA A 595 13.61 11.06 2.65
N HIS A 596 13.59 9.73 2.58
CA HIS A 596 14.13 8.87 3.64
C HIS A 596 15.56 8.46 3.33
N GLN A 597 16.39 8.44 4.36
CA GLN A 597 17.70 7.79 4.34
C GLN A 597 17.56 6.32 4.76
N HIS A 598 18.63 5.54 4.56
CA HIS A 598 18.60 4.09 4.72
C HIS A 598 18.33 3.68 6.17
N PHE A 599 17.16 3.09 6.44
CA PHE A 599 16.91 2.48 7.75
C PHE A 599 17.89 1.32 8.00
N ASP A 600 18.93 1.58 8.81
CA ASP A 600 19.95 0.60 9.18
C ASP A 600 19.34 -0.53 10.03
N SER A 601 18.89 -0.19 11.24
CA SER A 601 18.30 -1.16 12.16
C SER A 601 17.56 -0.50 13.31
N LYS A 602 16.63 -1.28 13.88
CA LYS A 602 15.95 -0.94 15.12
C LYS A 602 16.92 -0.72 16.29
N ASP A 603 17.98 -1.52 16.38
CA ASP A 603 18.94 -1.43 17.48
C ASP A 603 19.69 -0.09 17.49
N LYS A 604 20.03 0.43 16.30
CA LYS A 604 20.67 1.75 16.14
C LYS A 604 19.74 2.89 16.58
N VAL A 605 18.45 2.82 16.22
CA VAL A 605 17.45 3.81 16.69
C VAL A 605 17.30 3.75 18.22
N LEU A 606 17.33 2.55 18.80
CA LEU A 606 17.24 2.36 20.24
C LEU A 606 18.47 2.89 21.00
N SER A 607 19.68 2.72 20.46
CA SER A 607 20.94 3.13 21.09
C SER A 607 21.23 4.62 20.94
N ASP A 608 21.12 5.14 19.72
CA ASP A 608 21.65 6.46 19.36
C ASP A 608 20.55 7.52 19.36
N GLY A 609 19.26 7.10 19.36
CA GLY A 609 18.10 7.99 19.23
C GLY A 609 18.04 8.76 17.90
N ALA A 610 19.00 8.49 17.01
CA ALA A 610 19.11 9.06 15.69
C ALA A 610 18.08 8.38 14.76
N ASP A 611 16.92 9.00 14.65
CA ASP A 611 16.08 8.90 13.46
C ASP A 611 16.89 9.50 12.30
N GLU A 612 17.17 8.72 11.25
CA GLU A 612 18.04 9.19 10.18
C GLU A 612 17.48 10.45 9.52
N LEU A 613 18.36 11.40 9.20
CA LEU A 613 18.00 12.73 8.72
C LEU A 613 17.15 12.64 7.44
N SER A 614 15.84 12.77 7.59
CA SER A 614 14.93 12.90 6.46
C SER A 614 14.97 14.33 5.92
N VAL A 615 15.13 14.47 4.60
CA VAL A 615 15.08 15.78 3.95
C VAL A 615 13.63 16.06 3.59
N ARG A 616 13.06 17.14 4.13
CA ARG A 616 11.71 17.57 3.82
C ARG A 616 11.71 18.58 2.70
N ARG A 617 10.95 18.29 1.64
CA ARG A 617 10.65 19.23 0.56
C ARG A 617 9.21 19.70 0.73
N VAL A 618 9.04 21.00 0.89
CA VAL A 618 7.71 21.61 0.90
C VAL A 618 7.21 21.62 -0.53
N VAL A 619 6.09 20.93 -0.77
CA VAL A 619 5.45 20.86 -2.08
C VAL A 619 4.53 22.05 -2.26
N ASP A 620 3.77 22.38 -1.22
CA ASP A 620 2.86 23.52 -1.18
C ASP A 620 2.56 23.90 0.28
N GLU A 621 2.35 25.21 0.49
CA GLU A 621 1.85 25.79 1.73
C GLU A 621 0.54 26.52 1.45
N GLU A 622 -0.53 26.02 2.03
CA GLU A 622 -1.86 26.59 1.90
C GLU A 622 -1.91 27.90 2.72
N LEU A 623 -2.19 29.02 2.05
CA LEU A 623 -2.36 30.33 2.70
C LEU A 623 -3.50 30.32 3.72
N GLN A 624 -4.49 29.44 3.53
CA GLN A 624 -5.58 29.19 4.47
C GLN A 624 -5.59 27.74 4.91
N ARG A 625 -5.62 27.53 6.23
CA ARG A 625 -5.63 26.21 6.84
C ARG A 625 -6.89 25.43 6.44
N LYS A 626 -6.72 24.26 5.81
CA LYS A 626 -7.83 23.35 5.44
C LYS A 626 -8.53 22.77 6.67
N LYS A 627 -9.85 22.72 6.59
CA LYS A 627 -10.75 22.18 7.61
C LYS A 627 -11.37 20.88 7.14
N ILE A 628 -12.07 20.19 8.05
CA ILE A 628 -12.77 18.95 7.70
C ILE A 628 -13.82 19.22 6.61
N LYS A 629 -14.51 20.37 6.61
CA LYS A 629 -15.47 20.71 5.55
C LYS A 629 -14.93 20.71 4.12
N ASP A 630 -13.61 20.87 3.96
CA ASP A 630 -12.96 20.90 2.66
C ASP A 630 -12.60 19.48 2.16
N THR A 631 -12.80 18.45 2.98
CA THR A 631 -12.48 17.04 2.66
C THR A 631 -13.68 16.29 2.08
N ASN A 632 -13.43 15.10 1.52
CA ASN A 632 -14.49 14.20 1.06
C ASN A 632 -15.46 13.84 2.20
N ASP A 633 -14.92 13.51 3.38
CA ASP A 633 -15.73 13.22 4.58
C ASP A 633 -16.55 14.45 5.01
N GLY A 634 -15.97 15.66 4.92
CA GLY A 634 -16.67 16.90 5.21
C GLY A 634 -17.85 17.14 4.27
N LYS A 635 -17.67 16.93 2.96
CA LYS A 635 -18.75 17.04 1.98
C LYS A 635 -19.88 16.06 2.27
N ALA A 636 -19.56 14.82 2.66
CA ALA A 636 -20.56 13.84 3.08
C ALA A 636 -21.30 14.27 4.36
N MET A 637 -20.59 14.80 5.36
CA MET A 637 -21.19 15.35 6.58
C MET A 637 -22.08 16.58 6.29
N GLN A 638 -21.69 17.45 5.38
CA GLN A 638 -22.51 18.60 4.96
C GLN A 638 -23.82 18.16 4.32
N GLU A 639 -23.79 17.12 3.49
CA GLU A 639 -24.99 16.54 2.90
C GLU A 639 -25.89 15.90 3.97
N GLN A 640 -25.30 15.18 4.94
CA GLN A 640 -26.03 14.67 6.09
C GLN A 640 -26.69 15.80 6.90
N ILE A 641 -25.98 16.87 7.20
CA ILE A 641 -26.54 18.05 7.90
C ILE A 641 -27.71 18.63 7.10
N ARG A 642 -27.59 18.74 5.77
CA ARG A 642 -28.68 19.23 4.92
C ARG A 642 -29.94 18.38 5.07
N ILE A 643 -29.80 17.06 5.06
CA ILE A 643 -30.90 16.11 5.27
C ILE A 643 -31.50 16.26 6.68
N LEU A 644 -30.68 16.37 7.72
CA LEU A 644 -31.14 16.52 9.11
C LEU A 644 -31.86 17.86 9.33
N LYS A 645 -31.42 18.94 8.69
CA LYS A 645 -32.11 20.24 8.71
C LYS A 645 -33.48 20.18 8.00
N LEU A 646 -33.59 19.41 6.92
CA LEU A 646 -34.88 19.15 6.27
C LEU A 646 -35.82 18.39 7.20
N LEU A 647 -35.33 17.36 7.90
CA LEU A 647 -36.11 16.63 8.90
C LEU A 647 -36.59 17.55 10.04
N MET A 648 -35.71 18.42 10.55
CA MET A 648 -36.03 19.37 11.61
C MET A 648 -37.20 20.28 11.20
N HIS A 649 -37.12 20.84 9.99
CA HIS A 649 -38.18 21.68 9.46
C HIS A 649 -39.49 20.91 9.26
N ASP A 650 -39.42 19.69 8.73
CA ASP A 650 -40.59 18.89 8.35
C ASP A 650 -41.37 18.33 9.56
N ARG A 651 -40.68 17.93 10.65
CA ARG A 651 -41.29 17.19 11.78
C ARG A 651 -41.47 18.00 13.05
N TYR A 652 -40.66 19.05 13.26
CA TYR A 652 -40.56 19.70 14.58
C TYR A 652 -40.79 21.21 14.57
N LEU A 653 -40.60 21.88 13.43
CA LEU A 653 -40.77 23.33 13.30
C LEU A 653 -41.99 23.74 12.44
N ASN A 654 -42.61 22.78 11.75
CA ASN A 654 -43.83 22.96 10.96
C ASN A 654 -45.10 22.82 11.79
#